data_AF-A0A0D9XUU9-F1
#
_entry.id   AF-A0A0D9XUU9-F1
#
_cell.length_a   1.000
_cell.length_b   1.000
_cell.length_c   1.000
_cell.angle_alpha   90.00
_cell.angle_beta   90.00
_cell.angle_gamma   90.00
#
_symmetry.space_group_name_H-M   'P 1'
#
loop_
_entity.id
_entity.type
_entity.pdbx_description
1 polymer ?
#
loop_
_entity_poly.entity_id
_entity_poly.type
_entity_poly.pdbx_seq_one_letter_code
_entity_poly.pdbx_strand_id
1 'polypeptide(L)'
;MAHLTNSAVDTVLGALKKAVKDEAKLLSSVEGDIQFIRDELDSMNGFLLYLTKNKSTAPHDDQVRAWMKQVRDLAYVADDCVKLYRRDLTPPEPGLLPWLRHFPAWLKTIGTRHRLAKKIHKLKERVREVGERRQRYDVKIPSQSQGDGDTDDTMKSNQLVIGQDGKSDEQRRKLLEDGLRALEDGKADPLKVQDAINKILFPGGDAKDEETCTSEIIHKIVRRCLERNHVTSVKMLLRALYTKPYDITQAELEGLLRKPKEDRSFGPVDVPHQVMVFCYSKLSTHHKSCLQYLTTFDKENSISRTCLVRRWLAEGTVAKQADEGSNLADDNSISMEEAGERYFDELVSRGFISPAPPVLPTDLKIKNCLVDPPVKEFIAKISKADNFIDDLPTHLTHQIQIRELAQREKQPLQYYKPWWRTLMPPTVSGVPTATVDGEPLPPMDEMVKLLKELPEEYRLNVLDLGGCTGLKMYHLKKICELVPSLKYLSLRKTNIYWLPKQMSDLLNLETLDIRDTRVQANAMRNIFLQELKHLLAGRSGVDATLPYTVKIPKKIGKNTEILKHVQIKDGHAQSELGRVASLKRLRKLGVVLSGSQDNMAHLLRAIGTRRESLRSLSVWIMPPPIKNMAAGDGGFMTVDTIAIDGEQLFSFPKKLESLNIKCFKGNNNTRGRIPQWVKGHQYLSKITLRHSLLTEDDLSALGKLISLHCLRLCRESYIDHTVIFKVDEFKELRFLMLDHVSNKTKKLEFQDGAVPKLEKIVWNLDVNMAGAITVDKSRLESLPRLMELKINSDPYYTNRFPSQPPHSDYVEIPTQ
;
A
#
# COMPACT_ATOMS: atom_id res chain seq x y z
N MET A 1 13.39 7.31 18.57
CA MET A 1 12.47 6.72 19.58
C MET A 1 11.59 7.80 20.22
N ALA A 2 12.18 8.89 20.72
CA ALA A 2 11.47 10.02 21.35
C ALA A 2 10.25 10.53 20.54
N HIS A 3 10.42 10.82 19.25
CA HIS A 3 9.34 11.32 18.39
C HIS A 3 8.15 10.34 18.21
N LEU A 4 8.42 9.02 18.21
CA LEU A 4 7.37 8.00 18.13
C LEU A 4 6.63 7.89 19.46
N THR A 5 7.35 7.95 20.58
CA THR A 5 6.78 7.94 21.93
C THR A 5 5.93 9.20 22.16
N ASN A 6 6.45 10.39 21.85
CA ASN A 6 5.72 11.65 21.95
C ASN A 6 4.43 11.62 21.11
N SER A 7 4.48 11.20 19.85
CA SER A 7 3.28 11.10 19.01
C SER A 7 2.21 10.12 19.56
N ALA A 8 2.64 9.00 20.16
CA ALA A 8 1.75 8.06 20.81
C ALA A 8 1.07 8.68 22.03
N VAL A 9 1.84 9.37 22.89
CA VAL A 9 1.35 10.03 24.10
C VAL A 9 0.39 11.17 23.73
N ASP A 10 0.73 12.04 22.78
CA ASP A 10 -0.14 13.14 22.30
C ASP A 10 -1.51 12.65 21.83
N THR A 11 -1.52 11.55 21.07
CA THR A 11 -2.76 10.96 20.55
C THR A 11 -3.68 10.51 21.69
N VAL A 12 -3.10 9.89 22.71
CA VAL A 12 -3.80 9.40 23.90
C VAL A 12 -4.29 10.54 24.77
N LEU A 13 -3.48 11.58 24.97
CA LEU A 13 -3.85 12.76 25.76
C LEU A 13 -5.09 13.45 25.19
N GLY A 14 -5.16 13.63 23.87
CA GLY A 14 -6.36 14.13 23.20
C GLY A 14 -7.58 13.23 23.44
N ALA A 15 -7.37 11.91 23.46
CA ALA A 15 -8.44 10.95 23.69
C ALA A 15 -8.94 10.95 25.14
N LEU A 16 -8.02 11.01 26.11
CA LEU A 16 -8.27 11.08 27.54
C LEU A 16 -8.99 12.39 27.91
N LYS A 17 -8.57 13.54 27.37
CA LYS A 17 -9.26 14.84 27.57
C LYS A 17 -10.74 14.75 27.23
N LYS A 18 -11.06 14.09 26.11
CA LYS A 18 -12.45 13.86 25.70
C LYS A 18 -13.17 12.85 26.62
N ALA A 19 -12.49 11.76 27.00
CA ALA A 19 -13.07 10.74 27.88
C ALA A 19 -13.44 11.30 29.27
N VAL A 20 -12.56 12.12 29.87
CA VAL A 20 -12.85 12.83 31.13
C VAL A 20 -14.10 13.71 30.98
N LYS A 21 -14.21 14.48 29.90
CA LYS A 21 -15.37 15.35 29.64
C LYS A 21 -16.67 14.57 29.45
N ASP A 22 -16.60 13.37 28.88
CA ASP A 22 -17.76 12.50 28.67
C ASP A 22 -18.17 11.77 29.98
N GLU A 23 -17.21 11.35 30.82
CA GLU A 23 -17.46 10.71 32.13
C GLU A 23 -18.00 11.71 33.19
N ALA A 24 -17.50 12.94 33.20
CA ALA A 24 -18.01 14.04 34.04
C ALA A 24 -19.52 14.31 33.83
N LYS A 25 -20.09 13.83 32.71
CA LYS A 25 -21.52 13.91 32.40
C LYS A 25 -22.32 12.65 32.76
N LEU A 26 -21.67 11.53 33.10
CA LEU A 26 -22.27 10.18 33.11
C LEU A 26 -22.11 9.39 34.44
N LEU A 27 -21.30 9.83 35.41
CA LEU A 27 -21.05 9.35 36.82
C LEU A 27 -19.57 8.97 37.09
N SER A 28 -19.11 9.16 38.34
CA SER A 28 -17.71 9.45 38.74
C SER A 28 -16.71 8.28 38.95
N SER A 29 -17.10 7.01 38.75
CA SER A 29 -16.33 5.88 39.33
C SER A 29 -14.91 5.68 38.77
N VAL A 30 -14.64 6.09 37.53
CA VAL A 30 -13.31 5.94 36.89
C VAL A 30 -12.71 7.31 36.51
N GLU A 31 -13.42 8.40 36.76
CA GLU A 31 -13.02 9.76 36.40
C GLU A 31 -11.65 10.12 37.01
N GLY A 32 -11.47 9.86 38.31
CA GLY A 32 -10.22 10.14 39.01
C GLY A 32 -9.02 9.32 38.49
N ASP A 33 -9.24 8.08 38.07
CA ASP A 33 -8.17 7.25 37.52
C ASP A 33 -7.77 7.69 36.10
N ILE A 34 -8.74 8.06 35.26
CA ILE A 34 -8.51 8.61 33.91
C ILE A 34 -7.79 9.96 34.01
N GLN A 35 -8.21 10.81 34.95
CA GLN A 35 -7.62 12.13 35.18
C GLN A 35 -6.16 12.01 35.63
N PHE A 36 -5.86 11.10 36.57
CA PHE A 36 -4.48 10.83 36.98
C PHE A 36 -3.61 10.34 35.80
N ILE A 37 -4.10 9.36 35.03
CA ILE A 37 -3.37 8.84 33.86
C ILE A 37 -3.07 9.97 32.86
N ARG A 38 -4.03 10.87 32.64
CA ARG A 38 -3.86 12.03 31.76
C ARG A 38 -2.75 12.94 32.27
N ASP A 39 -2.82 13.36 33.52
CA ASP A 39 -1.89 14.34 34.08
C ASP A 39 -0.46 13.78 34.15
N GLU A 40 -0.30 12.49 34.46
CA GLU A 40 1.00 11.82 34.46
C GLU A 40 1.55 11.65 33.02
N LEU A 41 0.72 11.25 32.05
CA LEU A 41 1.14 11.17 30.64
C LEU A 41 1.47 12.56 30.06
N ASP A 42 0.78 13.62 30.46
CA ASP A 42 1.07 15.01 30.07
C ASP A 42 2.47 15.41 30.59
N SER A 43 2.81 15.07 31.83
CA SER A 43 4.14 15.26 32.42
C SER A 43 5.23 14.48 31.67
N MET A 44 4.99 13.19 31.40
CA MET A 44 5.90 12.35 30.59
C MET A 44 6.11 12.93 29.19
N ASN A 45 5.07 13.49 28.58
CA ASN A 45 5.12 14.10 27.25
C ASN A 45 5.99 15.36 27.22
N GLY A 46 5.89 16.22 28.24
CA GLY A 46 6.73 17.42 28.36
C GLY A 46 8.22 17.08 28.36
N PHE A 47 8.60 15.98 29.02
CA PHE A 47 9.98 15.50 29.00
C PHE A 47 10.40 14.90 27.65
N LEU A 48 9.52 14.16 26.96
CA LEU A 48 9.81 13.67 25.62
C LEU A 48 10.00 14.81 24.61
N LEU A 49 9.18 15.86 24.71
CA LEU A 49 9.29 17.08 23.91
C LEU A 49 10.65 17.76 24.08
N TYR A 50 11.12 17.87 25.33
CA TYR A 50 12.45 18.38 25.64
C TYR A 50 13.55 17.55 24.94
N LEU A 51 13.47 16.22 25.01
CA LEU A 51 14.45 15.33 24.35
C LEU A 51 14.39 15.38 22.82
N THR A 52 13.23 15.65 22.22
CA THR A 52 13.12 15.86 20.76
C THR A 52 13.64 17.22 20.29
N LYS A 53 13.52 18.27 21.10
CA LYS A 53 13.98 19.63 20.76
C LYS A 53 15.49 19.77 20.90
N ASN A 54 16.07 19.14 21.92
CA ASN A 54 17.51 19.15 22.14
C ASN A 54 18.16 18.00 21.37
N LYS A 55 18.29 18.15 20.04
CA LYS A 55 19.09 17.26 19.20
C LYS A 55 20.58 17.44 19.53
N SER A 56 21.05 16.90 20.65
CA SER A 56 22.46 16.57 20.79
C SER A 56 22.78 15.47 19.79
N THR A 57 23.86 15.63 19.03
CA THR A 57 24.41 14.65 18.07
C THR A 57 24.89 13.35 18.74
N ALA A 58 24.80 13.26 20.07
CA ALA A 58 25.14 12.07 20.85
C ALA A 58 23.95 11.09 20.95
N PRO A 59 24.19 9.76 20.90
CA PRO A 59 23.16 8.76 21.17
C PRO A 59 22.51 9.01 22.54
N HIS A 60 21.18 8.93 22.63
CA HIS A 60 20.52 8.92 23.94
C HIS A 60 21.05 7.75 24.77
N ASP A 61 21.34 8.01 26.04
CA ASP A 61 21.69 6.98 27.02
C ASP A 61 20.66 5.84 27.02
N ASP A 62 21.13 4.61 27.21
CA ASP A 62 20.33 3.39 27.13
C ASP A 62 19.20 3.39 28.17
N GLN A 63 19.41 4.03 29.32
CA GLN A 63 18.39 4.23 30.35
C GLN A 63 17.22 5.09 29.84
N VAL A 64 17.52 6.19 29.14
CA VAL A 64 16.51 7.08 28.54
C VAL A 64 15.72 6.34 27.47
N ARG A 65 16.40 5.54 26.64
CA ARG A 65 15.77 4.72 25.61
C ARG A 65 14.84 3.66 26.19
N ALA A 66 15.27 2.96 27.23
CA ALA A 66 14.47 1.95 27.92
C ALA A 66 13.21 2.57 28.57
N TRP A 67 13.35 3.75 29.18
CA TRP A 67 12.20 4.46 29.75
C TRP A 67 11.23 4.95 28.66
N MET A 68 11.71 5.51 27.55
CA MET A 68 10.86 5.91 26.41
C MET A 68 10.04 4.75 25.85
N LYS A 69 10.59 3.53 25.85
CA LYS A 69 9.86 2.32 25.46
C LYS A 69 8.69 2.06 26.40
N GLN A 70 8.91 2.10 27.71
CA GLN A 70 7.86 1.90 28.73
C GLN A 70 6.74 2.93 28.61
N VAL A 71 7.07 4.22 28.44
CA VAL A 71 6.08 5.29 28.27
C VAL A 71 5.23 5.08 27.02
N ARG A 72 5.85 4.63 25.93
CA ARG A 72 5.13 4.31 24.68
C ARG A 72 4.15 3.16 24.88
N ASP A 73 4.59 2.11 25.59
CA ASP A 73 3.75 0.95 25.88
C ASP A 73 2.55 1.32 26.77
N LEU A 74 2.76 2.20 27.78
CA LEU A 74 1.68 2.78 28.58
C LEU A 74 0.69 3.59 27.75
N ALA A 75 1.17 4.44 26.85
CA ALA A 75 0.33 5.21 25.95
C ALA A 75 -0.56 4.29 25.10
N TYR A 76 -0.02 3.19 24.57
CA TYR A 76 -0.83 2.24 23.81
C TYR A 76 -1.89 1.55 24.67
N VAL A 77 -1.57 1.12 25.89
CA VAL A 77 -2.56 0.53 26.82
C VAL A 77 -3.66 1.55 27.16
N ALA A 78 -3.29 2.81 27.36
CA ALA A 78 -4.24 3.89 27.59
C ALA A 78 -5.17 4.14 26.38
N ASP A 79 -4.65 4.16 25.15
CA ASP A 79 -5.46 4.32 23.93
C ASP A 79 -6.54 3.23 23.81
N ASP A 80 -6.16 1.97 24.04
CA ASP A 80 -7.08 0.83 23.98
C ASP A 80 -8.15 0.91 25.07
N CYS A 81 -7.76 1.27 26.30
CA CYS A 81 -8.71 1.47 27.40
C CYS A 81 -9.72 2.58 27.06
N VAL A 82 -9.28 3.70 26.48
CA VAL A 82 -10.15 4.80 26.08
C VAL A 82 -11.08 4.40 24.93
N LYS A 83 -10.61 3.61 23.96
CA LYS A 83 -11.44 3.12 22.85
C LYS A 83 -12.48 2.11 23.31
N LEU A 84 -12.11 1.18 24.20
CA LEU A 84 -13.04 0.25 24.84
C LEU A 84 -14.09 1.01 25.66
N TYR A 85 -13.65 2.03 26.41
CA TYR A 85 -14.54 2.93 27.15
C TYR A 85 -15.55 3.58 26.22
N ARG A 86 -15.11 4.18 25.11
CA ARG A 86 -16.00 4.83 24.14
C ARG A 86 -17.01 3.88 23.49
N ARG A 87 -16.59 2.64 23.22
CA ARG A 87 -17.47 1.63 22.61
C ARG A 87 -18.52 1.11 23.59
N ASP A 88 -18.11 0.81 24.81
CA ASP A 88 -18.93 0.03 25.76
C ASP A 88 -19.69 0.91 26.76
N LEU A 89 -19.29 2.17 26.95
CA LEU A 89 -19.80 3.03 28.03
C LEU A 89 -20.51 4.31 27.56
N THR A 90 -20.17 4.85 26.39
CA THR A 90 -20.78 6.10 25.91
C THR A 90 -22.10 5.83 25.17
N PRO A 91 -23.25 6.38 25.59
CA PRO A 91 -24.49 6.25 24.85
C PRO A 91 -24.39 6.95 23.48
N PRO A 92 -24.98 6.37 22.41
CA PRO A 92 -24.82 6.88 21.04
C PRO A 92 -25.52 8.22 20.77
N GLU A 93 -26.49 8.63 21.62
CA GLU A 93 -27.21 9.90 21.50
C GLU A 93 -27.35 10.58 22.88
N PRO A 94 -27.16 11.91 22.97
CA PRO A 94 -27.40 12.66 24.20
C PRO A 94 -28.91 12.79 24.49
N GLY A 95 -29.35 12.50 25.73
CA GLY A 95 -30.72 12.73 26.19
C GLY A 95 -31.29 11.64 27.12
N LEU A 96 -32.26 12.01 27.94
CA LEU A 96 -32.94 11.14 28.93
C LEU A 96 -33.77 10.02 28.28
N LEU A 97 -34.44 10.30 27.17
CA LEU A 97 -35.32 9.36 26.45
C LEU A 97 -34.55 8.23 25.72
N PRO A 98 -33.46 8.50 24.97
CA PRO A 98 -32.57 7.46 24.46
C PRO A 98 -31.90 6.65 25.58
N TRP A 99 -31.52 7.29 26.70
CA TRP A 99 -30.93 6.62 27.86
C TRP A 99 -31.87 5.60 28.50
N LEU A 100 -33.14 5.96 28.72
CA LEU A 100 -34.18 5.05 29.22
C LEU A 100 -34.44 3.86 28.28
N ARG A 101 -34.40 4.08 26.97
CA ARG A 101 -34.50 3.02 25.93
C ARG A 101 -33.35 2.03 25.96
N HIS A 102 -32.17 2.46 26.40
CA HIS A 102 -30.96 1.66 26.47
C HIS A 102 -30.64 1.14 27.88
N PHE A 103 -31.38 1.55 28.90
CA PHE A 103 -31.19 1.14 30.30
C PHE A 103 -31.16 -0.39 30.53
N PRO A 104 -31.98 -1.23 29.86
CA PRO A 104 -31.88 -2.69 29.97
C PRO A 104 -30.61 -3.27 29.32
N ALA A 105 -30.12 -2.64 28.24
CA ALA A 105 -28.84 -3.00 27.64
C ALA A 105 -27.65 -2.49 28.48
N TRP A 106 -27.82 -1.34 29.14
CA TRP A 106 -26.89 -0.74 30.08
C TRP A 106 -26.65 -1.66 31.30
N LEU A 107 -27.70 -2.22 31.91
CA LEU A 107 -27.57 -3.24 32.97
C LEU A 107 -26.83 -4.49 32.50
N LYS A 108 -27.06 -4.95 31.26
CA LYS A 108 -26.32 -6.08 30.65
C LYS A 108 -24.83 -5.80 30.42
N THR A 109 -24.41 -4.52 30.38
CA THR A 109 -23.01 -4.14 30.20
C THR A 109 -22.24 -4.03 31.51
N ILE A 110 -22.86 -4.17 32.69
CA ILE A 110 -22.24 -3.88 34.00
C ILE A 110 -20.96 -4.69 34.25
N GLY A 111 -20.93 -5.96 33.86
CA GLY A 111 -19.72 -6.80 33.94
C GLY A 111 -18.58 -6.30 33.04
N THR A 112 -18.90 -5.80 31.84
CA THR A 112 -17.94 -5.16 30.94
C THR A 112 -17.42 -3.85 31.53
N ARG A 113 -18.29 -3.06 32.17
CA ARG A 113 -17.91 -1.81 32.87
C ARG A 113 -16.95 -2.08 34.01
N HIS A 114 -17.27 -3.04 34.87
CA HIS A 114 -16.43 -3.42 36.01
C HIS A 114 -15.07 -3.95 35.54
N ARG A 115 -15.05 -4.78 34.50
CA ARG A 115 -13.80 -5.26 33.89
C ARG A 115 -12.95 -4.12 33.32
N LEU A 116 -13.58 -3.14 32.69
CA LEU A 116 -12.89 -1.98 32.13
C LEU A 116 -12.37 -1.04 33.23
N ALA A 117 -13.16 -0.78 34.28
CA ALA A 117 -12.72 -0.04 35.45
C ALA A 117 -11.49 -0.69 36.10
N LYS A 118 -11.49 -2.02 36.26
CA LYS A 118 -10.31 -2.77 36.74
C LYS A 118 -9.10 -2.62 35.82
N LYS A 119 -9.29 -2.61 34.49
CA LYS A 119 -8.19 -2.36 33.53
C LYS A 119 -7.63 -0.94 33.63
N ILE A 120 -8.50 0.06 33.79
CA ILE A 120 -8.09 1.46 33.94
C ILE A 120 -7.34 1.65 35.27
N HIS A 121 -7.79 1.01 36.35
CA HIS A 121 -7.11 1.02 37.63
C HIS A 121 -5.70 0.40 37.55
N LYS A 122 -5.59 -0.81 36.97
CA LYS A 122 -4.29 -1.48 36.72
C LYS A 122 -3.36 -0.59 35.87
N LEU A 123 -3.92 0.12 34.89
CA LEU A 123 -3.15 1.06 34.06
C LEU A 123 -2.64 2.26 34.89
N LYS A 124 -3.47 2.85 35.75
CA LYS A 124 -3.04 3.91 36.67
C LYS A 124 -1.87 3.47 37.55
N GLU A 125 -1.96 2.28 38.14
CA GLU A 125 -0.88 1.74 38.98
C GLU A 125 0.43 1.61 38.21
N ARG A 126 0.36 1.09 36.97
CA ARG A 126 1.53 0.98 36.08
C ARG A 126 2.10 2.33 35.67
N VAL A 127 1.23 3.30 35.36
CA VAL A 127 1.64 4.68 35.00
C VAL A 127 2.41 5.31 36.16
N ARG A 128 1.90 5.19 37.38
CA ARG A 128 2.57 5.63 38.61
C ARG A 128 3.93 4.94 38.79
N GLU A 129 3.99 3.62 38.66
CA GLU A 129 5.23 2.85 38.86
C GLU A 129 6.33 3.26 37.86
N VAL A 130 5.99 3.53 36.60
CA VAL A 130 6.95 4.01 35.58
C VAL A 130 7.43 5.43 35.89
N GLY A 131 6.55 6.29 36.42
CA GLY A 131 6.92 7.62 36.93
C GLY A 131 7.90 7.54 38.09
N GLU A 132 7.60 6.72 39.11
CA GLU A 132 8.47 6.49 40.29
C GLU A 132 9.80 5.83 39.90
N ARG A 133 9.79 4.89 38.94
CA ARG A 133 11.00 4.25 38.43
C ARG A 133 11.97 5.24 37.79
N ARG A 134 11.46 6.26 37.09
CA ARG A 134 12.29 7.34 36.53
C ARG A 134 13.05 8.10 37.62
N GLN A 135 12.39 8.39 38.74
CA GLN A 135 13.00 9.09 39.87
C GLN A 135 14.06 8.21 40.55
N ARG A 136 13.77 6.91 40.74
CA ARG A 136 14.71 5.97 41.38
C ARG A 136 16.01 5.77 40.61
N TYR A 137 15.96 5.77 39.28
CA TYR A 137 17.14 5.60 38.44
C TYR A 137 17.75 6.92 37.97
N ASP A 138 17.25 8.06 38.48
CA ASP A 138 17.80 9.39 38.21
C ASP A 138 18.03 9.65 36.71
N VAL A 139 17.02 9.31 35.89
CA VAL A 139 17.04 9.56 34.45
C VAL A 139 17.02 11.06 34.21
N LYS A 140 18.21 11.66 34.25
CA LYS A 140 18.46 13.10 34.23
C LYS A 140 18.32 13.67 32.83
N ILE A 141 17.93 14.95 32.83
CA ILE A 141 18.08 15.85 31.70
C ILE A 141 19.59 15.98 31.43
N PRO A 142 20.09 15.74 30.20
CA PRO A 142 21.50 15.94 29.91
C PRO A 142 21.92 17.36 30.29
N SER A 143 22.89 17.47 31.19
CA SER A 143 23.48 18.75 31.58
C SER A 143 24.03 19.43 30.32
N GLN A 144 23.74 20.71 30.11
CA GLN A 144 24.44 21.49 29.10
C GLN A 144 25.94 21.44 29.44
N SER A 145 26.73 20.74 28.65
CA SER A 145 28.17 21.00 28.59
C SER A 145 28.31 22.38 27.97
N GLN A 146 28.60 23.39 28.81
CA GLN A 146 29.20 24.63 28.35
C GLN A 146 30.51 24.28 27.65
N GLY A 147 30.47 24.23 26.32
CA GLY A 147 31.64 24.32 25.47
C GLY A 147 31.89 25.80 25.24
N ASP A 148 33.01 26.26 25.77
CA ASP A 148 33.58 27.59 25.62
C ASP A 148 33.58 28.02 24.15
N GLY A 149 33.31 29.31 23.93
CA GLY A 149 33.36 29.89 22.60
C GLY A 149 34.81 29.94 22.12
N ASP A 150 35.07 29.29 20.99
CA ASP A 150 36.12 29.75 20.10
C ASP A 150 35.55 29.83 18.68
N THR A 151 35.48 31.05 18.20
CA THR A 151 35.15 31.39 16.82
C THR A 151 36.34 31.01 15.95
N ASP A 152 36.29 29.85 15.31
CA ASP A 152 37.14 29.58 14.15
C ASP A 152 36.29 29.69 12.88
N ASP A 153 36.27 30.92 12.37
CA ASP A 153 35.64 31.34 11.13
C ASP A 153 36.63 31.06 9.98
N THR A 154 36.95 29.80 9.67
CA THR A 154 37.58 29.42 8.39
C THR A 154 37.34 27.95 8.04
N MET A 155 36.22 27.63 7.39
CA MET A 155 36.14 26.42 6.57
C MET A 155 35.23 26.65 5.36
N LYS A 156 35.81 27.22 4.31
CA LYS A 156 35.29 27.04 2.95
C LYS A 156 35.42 25.54 2.62
N SER A 157 34.36 24.78 2.85
CA SER A 157 34.23 23.42 2.31
C SER A 157 33.91 23.51 0.82
N ASN A 158 34.77 22.91 0.00
CA ASN A 158 34.54 22.70 -1.42
C ASN A 158 33.26 21.87 -1.64
N GLN A 159 32.16 22.55 -1.96
CA GLN A 159 30.92 21.90 -2.39
C GLN A 159 31.09 21.39 -3.82
N LEU A 160 30.64 20.16 -4.08
CA LEU A 160 30.59 19.58 -5.42
C LEU A 160 29.59 20.34 -6.29
N VAL A 161 30.09 21.15 -7.23
CA VAL A 161 29.28 21.83 -8.24
C VAL A 161 29.05 20.87 -9.40
N ILE A 162 27.99 20.06 -9.36
CA ILE A 162 27.55 19.35 -10.58
C ILE A 162 26.71 20.31 -11.41
N GLY A 163 27.15 20.61 -12.63
CA GLY A 163 26.58 21.63 -13.52
C GLY A 163 25.05 21.70 -13.56
N GLN A 164 24.54 22.88 -13.20
CA GLN A 164 23.19 23.33 -13.60
C GLN A 164 23.27 23.80 -15.04
N ASP A 165 23.11 22.88 -15.98
CA ASP A 165 22.72 23.25 -17.33
C ASP A 165 21.21 23.05 -17.45
N GLY A 166 20.51 24.01 -18.05
CA GLY A 166 19.04 24.18 -18.05
C GLY A 166 18.23 23.11 -18.77
N LYS A 167 18.66 21.84 -18.73
CA LYS A 167 17.96 20.68 -19.29
C LYS A 167 16.89 20.19 -18.30
N SER A 168 15.69 19.91 -18.80
CA SER A 168 14.55 19.38 -18.02
C SER A 168 14.96 18.19 -17.15
N ASP A 169 14.57 18.17 -15.88
CA ASP A 169 14.78 17.06 -14.92
C ASP A 169 14.44 15.67 -15.49
N GLU A 170 13.51 15.61 -16.45
CA GLU A 170 13.11 14.40 -17.14
C GLU A 170 14.21 13.86 -18.07
N GLN A 171 14.90 14.74 -18.81
CA GLN A 171 16.00 14.35 -19.70
C GLN A 171 17.21 13.88 -18.90
N ARG A 172 17.44 14.52 -17.76
CA ARG A 172 18.43 14.18 -16.74
C ARG A 172 18.19 12.77 -16.15
N ARG A 173 16.97 12.50 -15.69
CA ARG A 173 16.56 11.15 -15.22
C ARG A 173 16.69 10.08 -16.30
N LYS A 174 16.35 10.42 -17.54
CA LYS A 174 16.49 9.49 -18.68
C LYS A 174 17.94 9.07 -18.90
N LEU A 175 18.89 10.03 -18.89
CA LEU A 175 20.32 9.73 -19.01
C LEU A 175 20.82 8.82 -17.88
N LEU A 176 20.36 9.05 -16.64
CA LEU A 176 20.68 8.19 -15.51
C LEU A 176 20.16 6.77 -15.73
N GLU A 177 18.88 6.60 -16.08
CA GLU A 177 18.28 5.28 -16.28
C GLU A 177 18.87 4.54 -17.50
N ASP A 178 19.17 5.23 -18.60
CA ASP A 178 19.83 4.66 -19.77
C ASP A 178 21.26 4.20 -19.42
N GLY A 179 22.00 4.98 -18.61
CA GLY A 179 23.31 4.57 -18.10
C GLY A 179 23.24 3.40 -17.10
N LEU A 180 22.23 3.37 -16.23
CA LEU A 180 22.01 2.27 -15.30
C LEU A 180 21.59 0.97 -16.02
N ARG A 181 20.86 1.06 -17.15
CA ARG A 181 20.56 -0.09 -18.02
C ARG A 181 21.78 -0.59 -18.76
N ALA A 182 22.63 0.30 -19.27
CA ALA A 182 23.90 -0.09 -19.88
C ALA A 182 24.81 -0.86 -18.89
N LEU A 183 24.70 -0.59 -17.58
CA LEU A 183 25.39 -1.36 -16.53
C LEU A 183 24.78 -2.76 -16.31
N GLU A 184 23.51 -2.97 -16.60
CA GLU A 184 22.84 -4.29 -16.54
C GLU A 184 23.16 -5.14 -17.77
N ASP A 185 23.12 -4.55 -18.96
CA ASP A 185 23.43 -5.21 -20.24
C ASP A 185 24.94 -5.42 -20.43
N GLY A 186 25.75 -4.55 -19.82
CA GLY A 186 27.20 -4.45 -19.97
C GLY A 186 28.00 -5.34 -19.01
N LYS A 187 27.63 -6.61 -18.84
CA LYS A 187 28.53 -7.59 -18.18
C LYS A 187 29.89 -7.79 -18.91
N ALA A 188 30.15 -7.10 -20.04
CA ALA A 188 31.27 -7.41 -20.93
C ALA A 188 32.17 -6.24 -21.39
N ASP A 189 31.87 -4.96 -21.13
CA ASP A 189 32.71 -3.85 -21.66
C ASP A 189 32.93 -2.68 -20.66
N PRO A 190 34.12 -2.59 -20.03
CA PRO A 190 34.50 -1.52 -19.10
C PRO A 190 34.46 -0.11 -19.70
N LEU A 191 34.66 0.05 -21.02
CA LEU A 191 34.68 1.37 -21.68
C LEU A 191 33.28 1.97 -21.77
N LYS A 192 32.25 1.14 -22.00
CA LYS A 192 30.84 1.58 -22.02
C LYS A 192 30.35 2.00 -20.64
N VAL A 193 30.82 1.31 -19.60
CA VAL A 193 30.55 1.67 -18.20
C VAL A 193 31.16 3.02 -17.86
N GLN A 194 32.42 3.23 -18.25
CA GLN A 194 33.13 4.49 -18.05
C GLN A 194 32.44 5.67 -18.74
N ASP A 195 32.04 5.47 -20.01
CA ASP A 195 31.31 6.47 -20.80
C ASP A 195 29.93 6.78 -20.20
N ALA A 196 29.20 5.76 -19.73
CA ALA A 196 27.93 5.95 -19.03
C ALA A 196 28.08 6.75 -17.73
N ILE A 197 29.11 6.45 -16.92
CA ILE A 197 29.39 7.18 -15.68
C ILE A 197 29.76 8.63 -15.97
N ASN A 198 30.62 8.88 -16.97
CA ASN A 198 31.00 10.23 -17.36
C ASN A 198 29.80 11.04 -17.86
N LYS A 199 28.88 10.43 -18.62
CA LYS A 199 27.62 11.06 -19.05
C LYS A 199 26.69 11.38 -17.87
N ILE A 200 26.70 10.57 -16.81
CA ILE A 200 25.90 10.79 -15.59
C ILE A 200 26.48 11.92 -14.75
N LEU A 201 27.81 11.97 -14.59
CA LEU A 201 28.51 12.96 -13.78
C LEU A 201 28.64 14.32 -14.47
N PHE A 202 28.86 14.34 -15.79
CA PHE A 202 29.13 15.55 -16.59
C PHE A 202 28.27 15.63 -17.85
N PRO A 203 26.97 16.00 -17.73
CA PRO A 203 26.06 16.09 -18.88
C PRO A 203 26.34 17.25 -19.86
N GLY A 204 27.41 18.04 -19.63
CA GLY A 204 27.77 19.26 -20.36
C GLY A 204 29.15 19.25 -21.05
N GLY A 205 29.94 18.18 -20.91
CA GLY A 205 31.18 17.99 -21.70
C GLY A 205 32.47 18.60 -21.14
N ASP A 206 32.41 19.63 -20.30
CA ASP A 206 33.62 20.28 -19.76
C ASP A 206 33.73 20.10 -18.24
N ALA A 207 34.75 19.38 -17.79
CA ALA A 207 35.10 19.23 -16.38
C ALA A 207 36.15 20.28 -15.98
N LYS A 208 35.92 21.01 -14.88
CA LYS A 208 36.95 21.85 -14.24
C LYS A 208 37.97 20.99 -13.49
N ASP A 209 39.13 21.55 -13.15
CA ASP A 209 40.22 20.80 -12.49
C ASP A 209 39.80 20.15 -11.14
N GLU A 210 38.93 20.78 -10.34
CA GLU A 210 38.38 20.19 -9.10
C GLU A 210 37.34 19.08 -9.36
N GLU A 211 36.58 19.14 -10.46
CA GLU A 211 35.64 18.10 -10.89
C GLU A 211 36.38 16.82 -11.35
N THR A 212 37.59 16.99 -11.87
CA THR A 212 38.44 15.90 -12.38
C THR A 212 38.92 14.98 -11.25
N CYS A 213 39.32 15.54 -10.10
CA CYS A 213 39.76 14.78 -8.93
C CYS A 213 38.63 13.93 -8.32
N THR A 214 37.44 14.52 -8.17
CA THR A 214 36.27 13.80 -7.63
C THR A 214 35.80 12.70 -8.58
N SER A 215 35.84 12.95 -9.90
CA SER A 215 35.56 11.92 -10.91
C SER A 215 36.49 10.72 -10.77
N GLU A 216 37.80 10.95 -10.55
CA GLU A 216 38.77 9.88 -10.39
C GLU A 216 38.49 9.01 -9.15
N ILE A 217 38.08 9.63 -8.04
CA ILE A 217 37.68 8.92 -6.81
C ILE A 217 36.45 8.05 -7.07
N ILE A 218 35.42 8.59 -7.73
CA ILE A 218 34.20 7.85 -8.06
C ILE A 218 34.53 6.65 -8.97
N HIS A 219 35.39 6.84 -9.98
CA HIS A 219 35.83 5.76 -10.85
C HIS A 219 36.57 4.66 -10.11
N LYS A 220 37.42 5.01 -9.13
CA LYS A 220 38.09 4.02 -8.25
C LYS A 220 37.08 3.22 -7.42
N ILE A 221 36.07 3.89 -6.86
CA ILE A 221 35.00 3.22 -6.08
C ILE A 221 34.19 2.27 -6.97
N VAL A 222 33.76 2.74 -8.15
CA VAL A 222 32.97 1.93 -9.08
C VAL A 222 33.76 0.72 -9.55
N ARG A 223 35.05 0.89 -9.91
CA ARG A 223 35.93 -0.23 -10.29
C ARG A 223 36.02 -1.28 -9.19
N ARG A 224 36.30 -0.87 -7.94
CA ARG A 224 36.36 -1.77 -6.77
C ARG A 224 35.06 -2.53 -6.52
N CYS A 225 33.91 -1.91 -6.81
CA CYS A 225 32.60 -2.56 -6.71
C CYS A 225 32.37 -3.58 -7.85
N LEU A 226 32.76 -3.23 -9.08
CA LEU A 226 32.61 -4.11 -10.24
C LEU A 226 33.57 -5.32 -10.20
N GLU A 227 34.79 -5.14 -9.69
CA GLU A 227 35.74 -6.23 -9.42
C GLU A 227 35.15 -7.30 -8.49
N ARG A 228 34.25 -6.91 -7.59
CA ARG A 228 33.51 -7.80 -6.69
C ARG A 228 32.11 -8.19 -7.21
N ASN A 229 31.79 -7.86 -8.45
CA ASN A 229 30.48 -8.12 -9.07
C ASN A 229 29.29 -7.47 -8.32
N HIS A 230 29.51 -6.34 -7.63
CA HIS A 230 28.49 -5.60 -6.87
C HIS A 230 27.88 -4.45 -7.68
N VAL A 231 27.17 -4.79 -8.77
CA VAL A 231 26.49 -3.81 -9.63
C VAL A 231 25.44 -3.00 -8.85
N THR A 232 24.77 -3.61 -7.87
CA THR A 232 23.78 -2.91 -7.02
C THR A 232 24.39 -1.75 -6.24
N SER A 233 25.58 -1.92 -5.66
CA SER A 233 26.27 -0.83 -4.93
C SER A 233 26.64 0.32 -5.87
N VAL A 234 27.07 0.01 -7.10
CA VAL A 234 27.34 1.04 -8.13
C VAL A 234 26.06 1.83 -8.44
N LYS A 235 24.93 1.14 -8.65
CA LYS A 235 23.64 1.81 -8.88
C LYS A 235 23.23 2.72 -7.72
N MET A 236 23.38 2.25 -6.48
CA MET A 236 23.08 3.03 -5.28
C MET A 236 23.96 4.28 -5.18
N LEU A 237 25.27 4.15 -5.43
CA LEU A 237 26.21 5.28 -5.43
C LEU A 237 25.84 6.33 -6.48
N LEU A 238 25.66 5.90 -7.73
CA LEU A 238 25.30 6.81 -8.83
C LEU A 238 23.97 7.53 -8.55
N ARG A 239 22.98 6.81 -8.02
CA ARG A 239 21.70 7.39 -7.59
C ARG A 239 21.85 8.40 -6.44
N ALA A 240 22.69 8.12 -5.45
CA ALA A 240 22.97 9.04 -4.36
C ALA A 240 23.65 10.33 -4.86
N LEU A 241 24.66 10.20 -5.72
CA LEU A 241 25.34 11.33 -6.37
C LEU A 241 24.39 12.17 -7.21
N TYR A 242 23.39 11.54 -7.84
CA TYR A 242 22.45 12.23 -8.72
C TYR A 242 21.32 12.97 -7.99
N THR A 243 20.82 12.40 -6.89
CA THR A 243 19.63 12.91 -6.20
C THR A 243 19.89 14.14 -5.34
N LYS A 244 21.07 14.22 -4.70
CA LYS A 244 21.49 15.38 -3.90
C LYS A 244 23.01 15.60 -3.99
N PRO A 245 23.52 16.16 -5.10
CA PRO A 245 24.95 16.31 -5.33
C PRO A 245 25.67 17.10 -4.23
N TYR A 246 25.01 18.14 -3.72
CA TYR A 246 25.58 19.09 -2.76
C TYR A 246 25.63 18.58 -1.32
N ASP A 247 25.02 17.42 -1.03
CA ASP A 247 25.00 16.80 0.31
C ASP A 247 26.18 15.82 0.54
N ILE A 248 27.02 15.61 -0.48
CA ILE A 248 28.14 14.66 -0.47
C ILE A 248 29.44 15.44 -0.57
N THR A 249 30.38 15.20 0.35
CA THR A 249 31.70 15.84 0.32
C THR A 249 32.75 14.91 -0.26
N GLN A 250 33.83 15.48 -0.81
CA GLN A 250 34.98 14.70 -1.29
C GLN A 250 35.57 13.82 -0.16
N ALA A 251 35.65 14.34 1.06
CA ALA A 251 36.15 13.59 2.22
C ALA A 251 35.29 12.35 2.55
N GLU A 252 33.97 12.43 2.39
CA GLU A 252 33.09 11.27 2.56
C GLU A 252 33.35 10.19 1.48
N LEU A 253 33.60 10.60 0.22
CA LEU A 253 33.93 9.69 -0.87
C LEU A 253 35.31 9.04 -0.69
N GLU A 254 36.32 9.81 -0.26
CA GLU A 254 37.64 9.27 0.08
C GLU A 254 37.58 8.30 1.26
N GLY A 255 36.69 8.58 2.22
CA GLY A 255 36.38 7.69 3.34
C GLY A 255 35.99 6.28 2.90
N LEU A 256 35.28 6.13 1.77
CA LEU A 256 34.86 4.84 1.21
C LEU A 256 36.02 3.98 0.68
N LEU A 257 37.16 4.60 0.40
CA LEU A 257 38.35 3.93 -0.13
C LEU A 257 39.36 3.60 0.98
N ARG A 258 39.18 4.13 2.19
CA ARG A 258 40.07 3.91 3.33
C ARG A 258 39.97 2.44 3.78
N LYS A 259 41.12 1.86 4.14
CA LYS A 259 41.16 0.50 4.73
C LYS A 259 40.29 0.51 5.99
N PRO A 260 39.27 -0.34 6.09
CA PRO A 260 38.42 -0.35 7.25
C PRO A 260 39.21 -0.80 8.48
N LYS A 261 38.92 -0.20 9.63
CA LYS A 261 39.25 -0.81 10.92
C LYS A 261 38.37 -2.05 11.05
N GLU A 262 38.91 -3.15 11.56
CA GLU A 262 38.12 -4.35 11.87
C GLU A 262 36.99 -3.97 12.84
N ASP A 263 35.76 -3.90 12.33
CA ASP A 263 34.58 -3.79 13.16
C ASP A 263 34.25 -5.21 13.65
N ARG A 264 34.24 -5.42 14.97
CA ARG A 264 34.02 -6.72 15.62
C ARG A 264 32.70 -7.38 15.20
N SER A 265 31.79 -6.62 14.60
CA SER A 265 30.44 -7.05 14.22
C SER A 265 30.24 -7.38 12.73
N PHE A 266 31.15 -6.96 11.81
CA PHE A 266 30.90 -7.05 10.35
C PHE A 266 31.95 -7.81 9.51
N GLY A 267 33.01 -8.37 10.10
CA GLY A 267 34.08 -9.03 9.32
C GLY A 267 34.87 -8.04 8.44
N PRO A 268 35.66 -8.49 7.45
CA PRO A 268 36.41 -7.58 6.58
C PRO A 268 35.44 -6.74 5.74
N VAL A 269 35.25 -5.49 6.13
CA VAL A 269 34.41 -4.51 5.44
C VAL A 269 35.01 -4.21 4.06
N ASP A 270 34.22 -4.33 3.00
CA ASP A 270 34.64 -4.05 1.63
C ASP A 270 34.04 -2.75 1.09
N VAL A 271 34.52 -2.29 -0.07
CA VAL A 271 34.04 -1.03 -0.69
C VAL A 271 32.53 -1.10 -1.01
N PRO A 272 31.98 -2.19 -1.59
CA PRO A 272 30.53 -2.35 -1.76
C PRO A 272 29.72 -2.16 -0.48
N HIS A 273 30.17 -2.72 0.65
CA HIS A 273 29.52 -2.56 1.95
C HIS A 273 29.59 -1.11 2.43
N GLN A 274 30.76 -0.46 2.32
CA GLN A 274 30.92 0.95 2.71
C GLN A 274 30.00 1.87 1.91
N VAL A 275 29.82 1.62 0.61
CA VAL A 275 28.87 2.36 -0.22
C VAL A 275 27.43 2.21 0.30
N MET A 276 27.02 1.01 0.69
CA MET A 276 25.68 0.78 1.25
C MET A 276 25.50 1.46 2.62
N VAL A 277 26.52 1.40 3.50
CA VAL A 277 26.54 2.11 4.79
C VAL A 277 26.42 3.62 4.56
N PHE A 278 27.14 4.16 3.58
CA PHE A 278 27.06 5.56 3.20
C PHE A 278 25.67 5.95 2.71
N CYS A 279 25.06 5.18 1.81
CA CYS A 279 23.69 5.46 1.36
C CYS A 279 22.68 5.37 2.52
N TYR A 280 22.90 4.47 3.47
CA TYR A 280 22.06 4.27 4.66
C TYR A 280 22.21 5.40 5.68
N SER A 281 23.42 5.91 5.91
CA SER A 281 23.67 6.97 6.89
C SER A 281 22.90 8.25 6.54
N LYS A 282 22.73 8.51 5.24
CA LYS A 282 21.98 9.66 4.69
C LYS A 282 20.46 9.52 4.78
N LEU A 283 19.91 8.40 5.27
CA LEU A 283 18.47 8.22 5.51
C LEU A 283 18.04 8.81 6.86
N SER A 284 16.83 9.38 6.91
CA SER A 284 16.24 9.76 8.21
C SER A 284 15.87 8.52 9.02
N THR A 285 15.74 8.67 10.33
CA THR A 285 15.37 7.57 11.25
C THR A 285 14.09 6.84 10.81
N HIS A 286 13.09 7.57 10.30
CA HIS A 286 11.83 6.97 9.84
C HIS A 286 11.99 6.19 8.53
N HIS A 287 12.87 6.64 7.61
CA HIS A 287 13.20 5.88 6.40
C HIS A 287 13.97 4.60 6.76
N LYS A 288 14.90 4.67 7.71
CA LYS A 288 15.59 3.50 8.26
C LYS A 288 14.59 2.48 8.81
N SER A 289 13.62 2.89 9.62
CA SER A 289 12.57 1.97 10.11
C SER A 289 11.73 1.34 8.98
N CYS A 290 11.38 2.11 7.95
CA CYS A 290 10.65 1.58 6.78
C CYS A 290 11.49 0.56 5.99
N LEU A 291 12.79 0.81 5.86
CA LEU A 291 13.76 -0.07 5.23
C LEU A 291 13.95 -1.36 6.04
N GLN A 292 14.11 -1.26 7.36
CA GLN A 292 14.22 -2.41 8.27
C GLN A 292 12.97 -3.31 8.18
N TYR A 293 11.77 -2.74 8.03
CA TYR A 293 10.54 -3.53 7.86
C TYR A 293 10.57 -4.44 6.61
N LEU A 294 11.38 -4.11 5.59
CA LEU A 294 11.50 -4.95 4.38
C LEU A 294 12.19 -6.29 4.64
N THR A 295 12.93 -6.44 5.74
CA THR A 295 13.48 -7.74 6.18
C THR A 295 12.39 -8.80 6.39
N THR A 296 11.15 -8.38 6.63
CA THR A 296 9.99 -9.29 6.76
C THR A 296 9.56 -9.92 5.43
N PHE A 297 10.14 -9.51 4.29
CA PHE A 297 9.81 -9.99 2.94
C PHE A 297 10.93 -10.79 2.29
N ASP A 298 11.61 -11.64 3.07
CA ASP A 298 12.80 -12.33 2.60
C ASP A 298 12.50 -13.26 1.42
N LYS A 299 11.37 -13.98 1.46
CA LYS A 299 10.98 -15.00 0.46
C LYS A 299 10.19 -14.43 -0.72
N GLU A 300 9.78 -13.16 -0.67
CA GLU A 300 8.95 -12.53 -1.69
C GLU A 300 9.78 -11.93 -2.83
N ASN A 301 9.46 -12.34 -4.06
CA ASN A 301 10.06 -11.80 -5.29
C ASN A 301 9.29 -10.59 -5.86
N SER A 302 8.16 -10.22 -5.25
CA SER A 302 7.33 -9.09 -5.67
C SER A 302 6.48 -8.60 -4.51
N ILE A 303 6.66 -7.34 -4.13
CA ILE A 303 6.00 -6.66 -3.03
C ILE A 303 5.11 -5.55 -3.59
N SER A 304 3.81 -5.61 -3.33
CA SER A 304 2.87 -4.56 -3.74
C SER A 304 3.17 -3.24 -3.02
N ARG A 305 3.46 -2.17 -3.76
CA ARG A 305 3.75 -0.81 -3.25
C ARG A 305 2.65 -0.32 -2.31
N THR A 306 1.40 -0.38 -2.76
CA THR A 306 0.25 0.09 -1.95
C THR A 306 0.05 -0.74 -0.69
N CYS A 307 0.34 -2.05 -0.72
CA CYS A 307 0.25 -2.87 0.49
C CYS A 307 1.39 -2.52 1.46
N LEU A 308 2.61 -2.36 0.96
CA LEU A 308 3.77 -1.99 1.76
C LEU A 308 3.58 -0.65 2.47
N VAL A 309 3.18 0.40 1.75
CA VAL A 309 2.91 1.72 2.33
C VAL A 309 1.87 1.62 3.44
N ARG A 310 0.76 0.90 3.24
CA ARG A 310 -0.26 0.73 4.30
C ARG A 310 0.24 -0.03 5.52
N ARG A 311 1.14 -1.00 5.34
CA ARG A 311 1.77 -1.69 6.47
C ARG A 311 2.67 -0.71 7.24
N TRP A 312 3.50 0.10 6.57
CA TRP A 312 4.29 1.14 7.24
C TRP A 312 3.43 2.14 8.03
N LEU A 313 2.29 2.56 7.47
CA LEU A 313 1.36 3.45 8.17
C LEU A 313 0.72 2.78 9.39
N ALA A 314 0.34 1.51 9.27
CA ALA A 314 -0.20 0.74 10.38
C ALA A 314 0.84 0.56 11.50
N GLU A 315 2.10 0.30 11.15
CA GLU A 315 3.21 0.24 12.11
C GLU A 315 3.59 1.61 12.71
N GLY A 316 3.14 2.71 12.11
CA GLY A 316 3.50 4.05 12.53
C GLY A 316 4.95 4.43 12.24
N THR A 317 5.59 3.78 11.26
CA THR A 317 6.98 4.08 10.89
C THR A 317 7.12 5.40 10.13
N VAL A 318 6.05 5.88 9.50
CA VAL A 318 6.00 7.16 8.78
C VAL A 318 5.67 8.29 9.78
N ALA A 319 6.51 9.32 9.82
CA ALA A 319 6.29 10.49 10.67
C ALA A 319 5.06 11.29 10.23
N LYS A 320 4.26 11.78 11.19
CA LYS A 320 3.35 12.91 10.96
C LYS A 320 4.22 14.16 10.83
N GLN A 321 4.16 14.85 9.69
CA GLN A 321 4.76 16.17 9.61
C GLN A 321 3.98 17.09 10.55
N ALA A 322 4.66 17.64 11.55
CA ALA A 322 4.10 18.74 12.34
C ALA A 322 4.14 19.97 11.44
N ASP A 323 2.98 20.51 11.10
CA ASP A 323 2.87 21.84 10.49
C ASP A 323 3.30 22.87 11.56
N GLU A 324 4.60 22.97 11.82
CA GLU A 324 5.18 24.04 12.61
C GLU A 324 5.18 25.30 11.74
N GLY A 325 4.07 26.07 11.78
CA GLY A 325 4.08 27.47 11.35
C GLY A 325 2.84 28.03 10.65
N SER A 326 1.90 27.21 10.16
CA SER A 326 0.71 27.76 9.47
C SER A 326 -0.54 27.68 10.35
N ASN A 327 -0.81 28.73 11.12
CA ASN A 327 -2.12 28.99 11.75
C ASN A 327 -3.22 29.39 10.73
N LEU A 328 -3.06 29.01 9.46
CA LEU A 328 -4.10 29.07 8.45
C LEU A 328 -4.54 27.62 8.21
N ALA A 329 -5.83 27.37 8.43
CA ALA A 329 -6.47 26.09 8.16
C ALA A 329 -6.45 25.81 6.64
N ASP A 330 -5.30 25.39 6.13
CA ASP A 330 -5.16 25.03 4.73
C ASP A 330 -5.65 23.59 4.53
N ASP A 331 -6.63 23.42 3.64
CA ASP A 331 -7.22 22.16 3.17
C ASP A 331 -6.20 21.28 2.39
N ASN A 332 -4.91 21.57 2.54
CA ASN A 332 -3.80 21.00 1.78
C ASN A 332 -2.79 20.22 2.66
N SER A 333 -3.12 19.94 3.92
CA SER A 333 -2.31 19.05 4.76
C SER A 333 -2.08 17.70 4.05
N ILE A 334 -0.80 17.33 3.90
CA ILE A 334 -0.40 16.13 3.17
C ILE A 334 -1.00 14.90 3.85
N SER A 335 -1.74 14.07 3.10
CA SER A 335 -2.34 12.86 3.68
C SER A 335 -1.25 11.89 4.14
N MET A 336 -1.49 11.13 5.22
CA MET A 336 -0.53 10.13 5.70
C MET A 336 -0.17 9.08 4.62
N GLU A 337 -1.12 8.70 3.76
CA GLU A 337 -0.82 7.85 2.60
C GLU A 337 0.18 8.52 1.64
N GLU A 338 0.04 9.82 1.39
CA GLU A 338 0.98 10.56 0.52
C GLU A 338 2.36 10.71 1.15
N ALA A 339 2.44 10.96 2.46
CA ALA A 339 3.71 10.92 3.18
C ALA A 339 4.39 9.54 3.05
N GLY A 340 3.65 8.45 3.22
CA GLY A 340 4.17 7.09 3.02
C GLY A 340 4.59 6.80 1.58
N GLU A 341 3.91 7.38 0.60
CA GLU A 341 4.29 7.30 -0.82
C GLU A 341 5.62 8.03 -1.10
N ARG A 342 5.86 9.19 -0.48
CA ARG A 342 7.15 9.91 -0.58
C ARG A 342 8.31 9.10 0.01
N TYR A 343 8.08 8.42 1.13
CA TYR A 343 9.06 7.52 1.74
C TYR A 343 9.42 6.36 0.80
N PHE A 344 8.42 5.79 0.11
CA PHE A 344 8.67 4.76 -0.89
C PHE A 344 9.51 5.31 -2.04
N ASP A 345 9.16 6.49 -2.57
CA ASP A 345 9.87 7.10 -3.69
C ASP A 345 11.33 7.44 -3.33
N GLU A 346 11.61 7.86 -2.09
CA GLU A 346 12.97 8.09 -1.60
C GLU A 346 13.81 6.80 -1.51
N LEU A 347 13.21 5.68 -1.10
CA LEU A 347 13.91 4.38 -1.08
C LEU A 347 14.20 3.85 -2.48
N VAL A 348 13.30 4.12 -3.44
CA VAL A 348 13.55 3.82 -4.86
C VAL A 348 14.62 4.73 -5.43
N SER A 349 14.53 6.04 -5.18
CA SER A 349 15.47 7.03 -5.72
C SER A 349 16.90 6.76 -5.27
N ARG A 350 17.09 6.21 -4.07
CA ARG A 350 18.40 5.82 -3.52
C ARG A 350 18.86 4.40 -3.87
N GLY A 351 18.02 3.62 -4.55
CA GLY A 351 18.37 2.27 -5.00
C GLY A 351 18.28 1.17 -3.94
N PHE A 352 17.62 1.42 -2.80
CA PHE A 352 17.33 0.35 -1.82
C PHE A 352 16.22 -0.60 -2.29
N ILE A 353 15.34 -0.11 -3.17
CA ILE A 353 14.20 -0.84 -3.70
C ILE A 353 14.18 -0.68 -5.21
N SER A 354 13.99 -1.79 -5.92
CA SER A 354 13.93 -1.85 -7.38
C SER A 354 12.52 -2.26 -7.86
N PRO A 355 12.09 -1.88 -9.07
CA PRO A 355 10.83 -2.38 -9.63
C PRO A 355 10.84 -3.91 -9.77
N ALA A 356 9.77 -4.59 -9.36
CA ALA A 356 9.67 -6.04 -9.55
C ALA A 356 9.28 -6.38 -11.00
N PRO A 357 9.90 -7.40 -11.62
CA PRO A 357 9.53 -7.84 -12.95
C PRO A 357 8.05 -8.23 -13.06
N PRO A 358 7.40 -7.93 -14.20
CA PRO A 358 7.94 -7.22 -15.37
C PRO A 358 8.14 -5.71 -15.14
N VAL A 359 9.29 -5.17 -15.57
CA VAL A 359 9.86 -3.87 -15.17
C VAL A 359 9.27 -2.64 -15.91
N LEU A 360 8.38 -2.80 -16.90
CA LEU A 360 7.80 -1.67 -17.67
C LEU A 360 6.25 -1.64 -17.71
N PRO A 361 5.64 -0.44 -17.85
CA PRO A 361 4.69 0.08 -16.88
C PRO A 361 3.26 -0.36 -17.19
N THR A 362 2.66 -1.13 -16.29
CA THR A 362 1.21 -1.00 -16.12
C THR A 362 0.95 0.23 -15.26
N ASP A 363 0.73 1.35 -15.92
CA ASP A 363 0.62 2.70 -15.35
C ASP A 363 1.97 3.25 -14.88
N LEU A 364 2.26 4.51 -15.20
CA LEU A 364 3.44 5.35 -14.85
C LEU A 364 4.13 5.18 -13.47
N LYS A 365 3.51 4.45 -12.53
CA LYS A 365 3.97 4.31 -11.15
C LYS A 365 4.30 2.85 -10.85
N ILE A 366 5.46 2.60 -10.23
CA ILE A 366 5.90 1.27 -9.78
C ILE A 366 4.80 0.63 -8.92
N LYS A 367 4.16 -0.43 -9.42
CA LYS A 367 3.10 -1.15 -8.70
C LYS A 367 3.64 -2.17 -7.72
N ASN A 368 4.70 -2.86 -8.13
CA ASN A 368 5.38 -3.87 -7.34
C ASN A 368 6.86 -3.59 -7.31
N CYS A 369 7.50 -3.85 -6.19
CA CYS A 369 8.93 -3.74 -6.01
C CYS A 369 9.55 -5.00 -5.46
N LEU A 370 10.87 -5.07 -5.54
CA LEU A 370 11.70 -6.08 -4.90
C LEU A 370 12.88 -5.40 -4.20
N VAL A 371 13.47 -6.11 -3.26
CA VAL A 371 14.73 -5.71 -2.62
C VAL A 371 15.78 -6.68 -3.13
N ASP A 372 16.85 -6.16 -3.73
CA ASP A 372 17.92 -6.98 -4.29
C ASP A 372 18.58 -7.81 -3.17
N PRO A 373 19.00 -9.06 -3.43
CA PRO A 373 19.57 -9.93 -2.39
C PRO A 373 20.73 -9.32 -1.59
N PRO A 374 21.71 -8.62 -2.22
CA PRO A 374 22.79 -7.96 -1.46
C PRO A 374 22.27 -6.87 -0.51
N VAL A 375 21.21 -6.15 -0.91
CA VAL A 375 20.58 -5.11 -0.10
C VAL A 375 19.79 -5.75 1.05
N LYS A 376 19.11 -6.88 0.83
CA LYS A 376 18.43 -7.63 1.90
C LYS A 376 19.42 -8.06 2.99
N GLU A 377 20.54 -8.66 2.58
CA GLU A 377 21.60 -9.09 3.51
C GLU A 377 22.17 -7.90 4.28
N PHE A 378 22.46 -6.80 3.59
CA PHE A 378 22.90 -5.56 4.21
C PHE A 378 21.90 -5.04 5.25
N ILE A 379 20.61 -4.93 4.91
CA ILE A 379 19.57 -4.44 5.83
C ILE A 379 19.48 -5.37 7.05
N ALA A 380 19.55 -6.69 6.86
CA ALA A 380 19.49 -7.64 7.97
C ALA A 380 20.67 -7.44 8.94
N LYS A 381 21.90 -7.31 8.43
CA LYS A 381 23.09 -7.10 9.26
C LYS A 381 23.08 -5.73 9.96
N ILE A 382 22.79 -4.65 9.25
CA ILE A 382 22.76 -3.31 9.84
C ILE A 382 21.62 -3.15 10.85
N SER A 383 20.50 -3.86 10.66
CA SER A 383 19.41 -3.88 11.64
C SER A 383 19.83 -4.51 12.97
N LYS A 384 20.71 -5.51 12.96
CA LYS A 384 21.25 -6.12 14.20
C LYS A 384 22.17 -5.14 14.92
N ALA A 385 23.10 -4.52 14.18
CA ALA A 385 24.04 -3.56 14.75
C ALA A 385 23.36 -2.31 15.31
N ASP A 386 22.41 -1.69 14.58
CA ASP A 386 21.73 -0.45 15.02
C ASP A 386 20.87 -0.65 16.29
N ASN A 387 20.43 -1.88 16.56
CA ASN A 387 19.55 -2.19 17.68
C ASN A 387 20.27 -2.75 18.90
N PHE A 388 21.60 -2.92 18.87
CA PHE A 388 22.41 -3.43 19.99
C PHE A 388 21.89 -4.76 20.57
N ILE A 389 21.28 -5.59 19.74
CA ILE A 389 20.79 -6.93 20.08
C ILE A 389 21.37 -7.88 19.02
N ASP A 390 21.86 -9.05 19.44
CA ASP A 390 22.41 -10.07 18.52
C ASP A 390 21.35 -10.59 17.51
N ASP A 391 20.08 -10.31 17.81
CA ASP A 391 18.86 -10.65 17.09
C ASP A 391 18.11 -9.43 16.55
N LEU A 392 17.25 -9.67 15.55
CA LEU A 392 16.32 -8.65 15.03
C LEU A 392 15.39 -8.12 16.14
N PRO A 393 14.92 -6.85 16.05
CA PRO A 393 13.89 -6.33 16.93
C PRO A 393 12.70 -7.30 17.05
N THR A 394 12.26 -7.56 18.29
CA THR A 394 11.22 -8.57 18.61
C THR A 394 9.97 -8.45 17.73
N HIS A 395 9.57 -7.22 17.41
CA HIS A 395 8.44 -6.98 16.50
C HIS A 395 8.69 -7.54 15.08
N LEU A 396 9.88 -7.31 14.51
CA LEU A 396 10.24 -7.85 13.19
C LEU A 396 10.36 -9.37 13.23
N THR A 397 10.91 -9.94 14.30
CA THR A 397 11.01 -11.39 14.50
C THR A 397 9.63 -12.06 14.49
N HIS A 398 8.66 -11.53 15.24
CA HIS A 398 7.29 -12.05 15.20
C HIS A 398 6.63 -11.88 13.83
N GLN A 399 6.87 -10.75 13.13
CA GLN A 399 6.35 -10.55 11.77
C GLN A 399 6.91 -11.58 10.78
N ILE A 400 8.19 -11.91 10.89
CA ILE A 400 8.83 -12.97 10.09
C ILE A 400 8.16 -14.31 10.39
N GLN A 401 8.09 -14.72 11.67
CA GLN A 401 7.47 -15.99 12.08
C GLN A 401 6.02 -16.12 11.58
N ILE A 402 5.18 -15.09 11.78
CA ILE A 402 3.78 -15.08 11.33
C ILE A 402 3.69 -15.29 9.81
N ARG A 403 4.56 -14.61 9.05
CA ARG A 403 4.58 -14.75 7.58
C ARG A 403 5.06 -16.11 7.13
N GLU A 404 6.06 -16.67 7.78
CA GLU A 404 6.53 -18.02 7.49
C GLU A 404 5.44 -19.06 7.73
N LEU A 405 4.70 -18.95 8.83
CA LEU A 405 3.53 -19.80 9.10
C LEU A 405 2.46 -19.65 8.02
N ALA A 406 2.13 -18.41 7.65
CA ALA A 406 1.14 -18.13 6.60
C ALA A 406 1.59 -18.62 5.19
N GLN A 407 2.91 -18.78 4.97
CA GLN A 407 3.48 -19.27 3.73
C GLN A 407 3.71 -20.79 3.69
N ARG A 408 3.84 -21.45 4.85
CA ARG A 408 4.14 -22.90 4.95
C ARG A 408 3.08 -23.77 4.25
N GLU A 409 1.81 -23.35 4.28
CA GLU A 409 0.71 -24.04 3.59
C GLU A 409 0.60 -23.74 2.08
N LYS A 410 1.52 -22.94 1.50
CA LYS A 410 1.55 -22.65 0.05
C LYS A 410 2.20 -23.75 -0.77
N GLN A 411 2.73 -24.82 -0.16
CA GLN A 411 3.20 -25.98 -0.90
C GLN A 411 2.02 -26.67 -1.60
N PRO A 412 2.17 -27.05 -2.89
CA PRO A 412 1.08 -27.62 -3.65
C PRO A 412 0.63 -28.92 -2.99
N LEU A 413 -0.68 -29.08 -2.85
CA LEU A 413 -1.32 -30.34 -2.51
C LEU A 413 -0.91 -31.38 -3.55
N GLN A 414 0.15 -32.11 -3.29
CA GLN A 414 0.35 -33.40 -3.93
C GLN A 414 -0.81 -34.28 -3.42
N TYR A 415 -1.79 -34.51 -4.29
CA TYR A 415 -2.77 -35.57 -4.18
C TYR A 415 -3.74 -35.49 -2.98
N TYR A 416 -4.70 -34.56 -3.02
CA TYR A 416 -5.91 -34.71 -2.18
C TYR A 416 -6.81 -35.80 -2.78
N LYS A 417 -6.93 -36.93 -2.09
CA LYS A 417 -7.95 -37.95 -2.37
C LYS A 417 -9.36 -37.33 -2.23
N PRO A 418 -10.33 -37.68 -3.09
CA PRO A 418 -11.63 -37.02 -3.07
C PRO A 418 -12.49 -37.36 -1.84
N TRP A 419 -13.32 -36.40 -1.45
CA TRP A 419 -14.21 -36.36 -0.28
C TRP A 419 -15.16 -37.55 -0.07
N TRP A 420 -15.40 -38.38 -1.10
CA TRP A 420 -16.32 -39.52 -1.01
C TRP A 420 -15.77 -40.71 -0.21
N ARG A 421 -14.46 -40.80 0.05
CA ARG A 421 -13.92 -41.81 0.98
C ARG A 421 -14.18 -41.50 2.46
N THR A 422 -14.58 -40.28 2.79
CA THR A 422 -14.89 -39.85 4.16
C THR A 422 -16.35 -40.11 4.56
N LEU A 423 -17.17 -40.65 3.64
CA LEU A 423 -18.60 -40.91 3.84
C LEU A 423 -18.94 -42.39 4.10
N MET A 424 -17.94 -43.26 4.23
CA MET A 424 -18.17 -44.61 4.78
C MET A 424 -18.17 -44.49 6.31
N PRO A 425 -19.22 -44.97 7.01
CA PRO A 425 -19.21 -45.02 8.46
C PRO A 425 -18.05 -45.94 8.91
N PRO A 426 -17.28 -45.57 9.94
CA PRO A 426 -16.37 -46.53 10.53
C PRO A 426 -17.21 -47.66 11.13
N THR A 427 -16.99 -48.89 10.66
CA THR A 427 -17.45 -50.10 11.35
C THR A 427 -16.96 -50.04 12.79
N VAL A 428 -17.90 -50.22 13.71
CA VAL A 428 -17.69 -50.20 15.15
C VAL A 428 -16.79 -51.35 15.56
N SER A 429 -15.47 -51.11 15.63
CA SER A 429 -14.54 -51.83 16.50
C SER A 429 -13.18 -51.12 16.49
N GLY A 430 -12.79 -50.54 17.62
CA GLY A 430 -11.42 -50.08 17.83
C GLY A 430 -11.29 -48.77 18.59
N VAL A 431 -11.16 -48.91 19.91
CA VAL A 431 -10.38 -48.10 20.88
C VAL A 431 -9.97 -46.67 20.47
N PRO A 432 -10.22 -45.63 21.31
CA PRO A 432 -9.66 -44.31 21.08
C PRO A 432 -8.14 -44.37 21.21
N THR A 433 -7.42 -44.31 20.10
CA THR A 433 -5.98 -44.06 20.11
C THR A 433 -5.75 -42.65 20.64
N ALA A 434 -5.14 -42.58 21.83
CA ALA A 434 -4.56 -41.36 22.37
C ALA A 434 -3.76 -40.64 21.28
N THR A 435 -3.95 -39.32 21.18
CA THR A 435 -3.13 -38.45 20.36
C THR A 435 -1.66 -38.67 20.73
N VAL A 436 -0.86 -39.16 19.78
CA VAL A 436 0.57 -39.32 19.94
C VAL A 436 1.18 -37.94 20.19
N ASP A 437 1.83 -37.77 21.35
CA ASP A 437 2.71 -36.64 21.63
C ASP A 437 3.80 -36.61 20.55
N GLY A 438 3.79 -35.59 19.68
CA GLY A 438 4.86 -35.38 18.69
C GLY A 438 4.44 -34.87 17.31
N GLU A 439 3.15 -34.90 16.95
CA GLU A 439 2.71 -34.34 15.66
C GLU A 439 2.72 -32.80 15.68
N PRO A 440 3.43 -32.12 14.75
CA PRO A 440 3.49 -30.67 14.72
C PRO A 440 2.11 -30.07 14.44
N LEU A 441 1.74 -29.04 15.22
CA LEU A 441 0.47 -28.33 15.06
C LEU A 441 0.33 -27.79 13.63
N PRO A 442 -0.89 -27.77 13.07
CA PRO A 442 -1.14 -27.09 11.81
C PRO A 442 -0.66 -25.62 11.89
N PRO A 443 -0.10 -25.03 10.81
CA PRO A 443 0.57 -23.73 10.88
C PRO A 443 -0.29 -22.60 11.47
N MET A 444 -1.61 -22.65 11.23
CA MET A 444 -2.52 -21.65 11.77
C MET A 444 -2.85 -21.84 13.26
N ASP A 445 -2.84 -23.07 13.76
CA ASP A 445 -2.96 -23.37 15.18
C ASP A 445 -1.66 -22.96 15.91
N GLU A 446 -0.50 -23.19 15.28
CA GLU A 446 0.80 -22.72 15.74
C GLU A 446 0.86 -21.19 15.80
N MET A 447 0.31 -20.49 14.79
CA MET A 447 0.19 -19.03 14.82
C MET A 447 -0.74 -18.56 15.96
N VAL A 448 -1.87 -19.23 16.19
CA VAL A 448 -2.74 -18.89 17.33
C VAL A 448 -2.02 -19.13 18.66
N LYS A 449 -1.19 -20.16 18.77
CA LYS A 449 -0.32 -20.39 19.94
C LYS A 449 0.68 -19.25 20.13
N LEU A 450 1.40 -18.86 19.08
CA LEU A 450 2.31 -17.71 19.09
C LEU A 450 1.59 -16.45 19.59
N LEU A 451 0.39 -16.15 19.05
CA LEU A 451 -0.38 -14.98 19.46
C LEU A 451 -0.83 -15.01 20.93
N LYS A 452 -1.01 -16.19 21.53
CA LYS A 452 -1.33 -16.33 22.96
C LYS A 452 -0.12 -16.12 23.87
N GLU A 453 1.08 -16.43 23.37
CA GLU A 453 2.34 -16.32 24.11
C GLU A 453 2.95 -14.91 24.03
N LEU A 454 2.41 -14.04 23.17
CA LEU A 454 2.79 -12.64 23.11
C LEU A 454 2.51 -11.94 24.46
N PRO A 455 3.45 -11.11 24.95
CA PRO A 455 3.23 -10.31 26.17
C PRO A 455 1.97 -9.44 26.08
N GLU A 456 1.29 -9.18 27.21
CA GLU A 456 0.09 -8.32 27.26
C GLU A 456 0.35 -6.92 26.67
N GLU A 457 1.59 -6.42 26.79
CA GLU A 457 2.05 -5.14 26.29
C GLU A 457 2.35 -5.14 24.79
N TYR A 458 2.56 -6.32 24.20
CA TYR A 458 2.99 -6.42 22.82
C TYR A 458 1.85 -6.01 21.87
N ARG A 459 2.15 -5.06 20.99
CA ARG A 459 1.19 -4.53 20.02
C ARG A 459 1.49 -5.05 18.64
N LEU A 460 0.66 -6.00 18.19
CA LEU A 460 0.61 -6.38 16.80
C LEU A 460 -0.28 -5.41 16.04
N ASN A 461 0.30 -4.60 15.14
CA ASN A 461 -0.46 -3.67 14.29
C ASN A 461 -0.81 -4.29 12.93
N VAL A 462 0.10 -5.10 12.37
CA VAL A 462 -0.04 -5.69 11.04
C VAL A 462 -0.13 -7.21 11.16
N LEU A 463 -1.16 -7.79 10.57
CA LEU A 463 -1.30 -9.23 10.38
C LEU A 463 -1.67 -9.50 8.93
N ASP A 464 -0.75 -10.12 8.20
CA ASP A 464 -0.95 -10.47 6.80
C ASP A 464 -0.95 -11.98 6.60
N LEU A 465 -2.14 -12.51 6.37
CA LEU A 465 -2.41 -13.93 6.11
C LEU A 465 -2.64 -14.20 4.62
N GLY A 466 -2.13 -13.31 3.76
CA GLY A 466 -2.35 -13.33 2.32
C GLY A 466 -1.92 -14.65 1.67
N GLY A 467 -2.88 -15.35 1.07
CA GLY A 467 -2.67 -16.63 0.38
C GLY A 467 -2.61 -17.86 1.28
N CYS A 468 -2.95 -17.75 2.57
CA CYS A 468 -3.10 -18.89 3.47
C CYS A 468 -4.38 -19.68 3.16
N THR A 469 -4.30 -21.01 3.14
CA THR A 469 -5.39 -21.92 2.75
C THR A 469 -5.95 -22.75 3.91
N GLY A 470 -5.26 -22.84 5.05
CA GLY A 470 -5.73 -23.50 6.28
C GLY A 470 -6.49 -22.60 7.25
N LEU A 471 -6.80 -21.35 6.84
CA LEU A 471 -7.48 -20.39 7.70
C LEU A 471 -8.95 -20.75 7.93
N LYS A 472 -9.27 -21.20 9.16
CA LYS A 472 -10.63 -21.52 9.61
C LYS A 472 -11.28 -20.35 10.36
N MET A 473 -12.61 -20.40 10.48
CA MET A 473 -13.40 -19.43 11.26
C MET A 473 -12.95 -19.34 12.73
N TYR A 474 -12.54 -20.46 13.33
CA TYR A 474 -12.02 -20.48 14.70
C TYR A 474 -10.76 -19.61 14.84
N HIS A 475 -9.81 -19.70 13.90
CA HIS A 475 -8.59 -18.88 13.91
C HIS A 475 -8.93 -17.40 13.84
N LEU A 476 -9.85 -16.99 12.96
CA LEU A 476 -10.29 -15.60 12.86
C LEU A 476 -10.90 -15.08 14.17
N LYS A 477 -11.73 -15.88 14.84
CA LYS A 477 -12.27 -15.51 16.16
C LYS A 477 -11.14 -15.32 17.18
N LYS A 478 -10.17 -16.23 17.21
CA LYS A 478 -9.03 -16.15 18.13
C LYS A 478 -8.14 -14.95 17.85
N ILE A 479 -7.88 -14.63 16.59
CA ILE A 479 -7.16 -13.40 16.21
C ILE A 479 -7.87 -12.17 16.78
N CYS A 480 -9.19 -12.05 16.55
CA CYS A 480 -9.95 -10.90 17.07
C CYS A 480 -9.92 -10.81 18.61
N GLU A 481 -9.90 -11.94 19.31
CA GLU A 481 -9.85 -12.01 20.77
C GLU A 481 -8.45 -11.66 21.32
N LEU A 482 -7.38 -12.13 20.67
CA LEU A 482 -6.01 -12.03 21.18
C LEU A 482 -5.30 -10.74 20.78
N VAL A 483 -5.58 -10.19 19.60
CA VAL A 483 -4.89 -9.00 19.07
C VAL A 483 -5.86 -7.87 18.69
N PRO A 484 -6.60 -7.29 19.65
CA PRO A 484 -7.54 -6.18 19.39
C PRO A 484 -6.84 -4.90 18.91
N SER A 485 -5.52 -4.78 19.12
CA SER A 485 -4.70 -3.63 18.71
C SER A 485 -4.52 -3.49 17.19
N LEU A 486 -4.92 -4.50 16.42
CA LEU A 486 -4.62 -4.61 15.00
C LEU A 486 -5.14 -3.41 14.19
N LYS A 487 -4.26 -2.87 13.33
CA LYS A 487 -4.56 -1.76 12.40
C LYS A 487 -4.65 -2.22 10.94
N TYR A 488 -3.98 -3.31 10.58
CA TYR A 488 -3.99 -3.88 9.24
C TYR A 488 -4.24 -5.38 9.29
N LEU A 489 -5.31 -5.83 8.66
CA LEU A 489 -5.62 -7.25 8.45
C LEU A 489 -5.73 -7.54 6.96
N SER A 490 -4.86 -8.41 6.46
CA SER A 490 -4.98 -8.96 5.11
C SER A 490 -5.35 -10.44 5.16
N LEU A 491 -6.50 -10.74 4.60
CA LEU A 491 -7.02 -12.08 4.34
C LEU A 491 -7.05 -12.37 2.84
N ARG A 492 -6.32 -11.58 2.05
CA ARG A 492 -6.36 -11.62 0.59
C ARG A 492 -5.97 -13.00 0.06
N LYS A 493 -6.63 -13.48 -1.00
CA LYS A 493 -6.35 -14.80 -1.62
C LYS A 493 -6.47 -16.00 -0.66
N THR A 494 -7.18 -15.85 0.47
CA THR A 494 -7.51 -16.97 1.35
C THR A 494 -8.82 -17.64 0.91
N ASN A 495 -9.09 -18.83 1.43
CA ASN A 495 -10.31 -19.61 1.15
C ASN A 495 -11.49 -19.32 2.10
N ILE A 496 -11.45 -18.22 2.86
CA ILE A 496 -12.51 -17.88 3.82
C ILE A 496 -13.82 -17.47 3.12
N TYR A 497 -14.94 -17.84 3.75
CA TYR A 497 -16.29 -17.57 3.25
C TYR A 497 -17.08 -16.56 4.10
N TRP A 498 -16.73 -16.45 5.38
CA TRP A 498 -17.46 -15.68 6.37
C TRP A 498 -16.49 -14.97 7.29
N LEU A 499 -16.90 -13.80 7.79
CA LEU A 499 -16.17 -13.05 8.80
C LEU A 499 -16.91 -13.17 10.14
N PRO A 500 -16.21 -13.38 11.27
CA PRO A 500 -16.84 -13.44 12.58
C PRO A 500 -17.37 -12.07 13.02
N LYS A 501 -18.41 -12.02 13.85
CA LYS A 501 -18.90 -10.77 14.45
C LYS A 501 -17.84 -10.08 15.32
N GLN A 502 -16.91 -10.88 15.87
CA GLN A 502 -15.74 -10.46 16.65
C GLN A 502 -14.79 -9.55 15.86
N MET A 503 -14.93 -9.44 14.54
CA MET A 503 -14.24 -8.39 13.78
C MET A 503 -14.50 -7.00 14.36
N SER A 504 -15.65 -6.78 15.01
CA SER A 504 -15.99 -5.52 15.70
C SER A 504 -15.19 -5.27 16.98
N ASP A 505 -14.43 -6.26 17.47
CA ASP A 505 -13.52 -6.12 18.59
C ASP A 505 -12.17 -5.51 18.18
N LEU A 506 -11.87 -5.47 16.87
CA LEU A 506 -10.69 -4.82 16.32
C LEU A 506 -10.92 -3.30 16.20
N LEU A 507 -10.84 -2.60 17.33
CA LEU A 507 -11.19 -1.18 17.43
C LEU A 507 -10.26 -0.25 16.63
N ASN A 508 -9.03 -0.70 16.41
CA ASN A 508 -7.97 0.06 15.75
C ASN A 508 -7.88 -0.24 14.25
N LEU A 509 -8.73 -1.11 13.71
CA LEU A 509 -8.56 -1.63 12.35
C LEU A 509 -8.78 -0.53 11.30
N GLU A 510 -7.69 -0.12 10.65
CA GLU A 510 -7.69 0.89 9.61
C GLU A 510 -7.80 0.28 8.21
N THR A 511 -7.22 -0.89 7.99
CA THR A 511 -7.24 -1.60 6.70
C THR A 511 -7.74 -3.02 6.85
N LEU A 512 -8.81 -3.35 6.11
CA LEU A 512 -9.29 -4.72 5.93
C LEU A 512 -9.19 -5.10 4.45
N ASP A 513 -8.28 -6.02 4.15
CA ASP A 513 -8.08 -6.56 2.80
C ASP A 513 -8.64 -7.98 2.69
N ILE A 514 -9.79 -8.11 2.02
CA ILE A 514 -10.48 -9.37 1.74
C ILE A 514 -10.57 -9.62 0.23
N ARG A 515 -9.67 -9.03 -0.56
CA ARG A 515 -9.63 -9.23 -2.01
C ARG A 515 -9.35 -10.69 -2.34
N ASP A 516 -9.89 -11.14 -3.46
CA ASP A 516 -9.66 -12.50 -3.98
C ASP A 516 -10.04 -13.61 -2.96
N THR A 517 -11.02 -13.34 -2.08
CA THR A 517 -11.61 -14.31 -1.13
C THR A 517 -13.00 -14.76 -1.59
N ARG A 518 -13.59 -15.74 -0.88
CA ARG A 518 -14.98 -16.21 -1.12
C ARG A 518 -15.98 -15.60 -0.12
N VAL A 519 -15.60 -14.49 0.52
CA VAL A 519 -16.44 -13.80 1.51
C VAL A 519 -17.76 -13.37 0.89
N GLN A 520 -18.87 -13.79 1.51
CA GLN A 520 -20.22 -13.51 1.03
C GLN A 520 -20.63 -12.05 1.23
N ALA A 521 -21.53 -11.56 0.38
CA ALA A 521 -21.99 -10.16 0.38
C ALA A 521 -22.51 -9.68 1.75
N ASN A 522 -23.16 -10.56 2.52
CA ASN A 522 -23.75 -10.23 3.82
C ASN A 522 -22.75 -10.28 4.99
N ALA A 523 -21.49 -10.68 4.79
CA ALA A 523 -20.54 -10.88 5.88
C ALA A 523 -20.29 -9.61 6.73
N MET A 524 -20.38 -8.43 6.09
CA MET A 524 -20.17 -7.14 6.76
C MET A 524 -21.42 -6.57 7.46
N ARG A 525 -22.57 -7.26 7.42
CA ARG A 525 -23.85 -6.73 7.94
C ARG A 525 -23.81 -6.41 9.43
N ASN A 526 -23.11 -7.25 10.20
CA ASN A 526 -23.05 -7.21 11.66
C ASN A 526 -21.65 -6.81 12.19
N ILE A 527 -20.82 -6.23 11.33
CA ILE A 527 -19.46 -5.83 11.67
C ILE A 527 -19.40 -4.30 11.69
N PHE A 528 -18.89 -3.74 12.78
CA PHE A 528 -18.67 -2.31 12.92
C PHE A 528 -17.18 -2.02 13.15
N LEU A 529 -16.58 -1.27 12.23
CA LEU A 529 -15.17 -0.89 12.27
C LEU A 529 -15.09 0.64 12.25
N GLN A 530 -14.84 1.23 13.41
CA GLN A 530 -14.95 2.67 13.62
C GLN A 530 -13.78 3.45 12.98
N GLU A 531 -12.56 2.91 13.05
CA GLU A 531 -11.35 3.53 12.52
C GLU A 531 -11.00 3.09 11.09
N LEU A 532 -11.91 2.37 10.43
CA LEU A 532 -11.67 1.85 9.09
C LEU A 532 -11.44 2.99 8.10
N LYS A 533 -10.28 2.94 7.44
CA LYS A 533 -9.89 3.81 6.32
C LYS A 533 -10.05 3.09 4.99
N HIS A 534 -9.73 1.80 4.94
CA HIS A 534 -9.66 1.02 3.71
C HIS A 534 -10.43 -0.30 3.81
N LEU A 535 -11.51 -0.42 3.04
CA LEU A 535 -12.17 -1.69 2.77
C LEU A 535 -11.84 -2.15 1.35
N LEU A 536 -11.03 -3.21 1.25
CA LEU A 536 -10.60 -3.76 -0.03
C LEU A 536 -11.28 -5.10 -0.26
N ALA A 537 -12.34 -5.11 -1.07
CA ALA A 537 -13.02 -6.32 -1.49
C ALA A 537 -12.94 -6.49 -3.02
N GLY A 538 -13.54 -7.56 -3.53
CA GLY A 538 -13.53 -7.88 -4.95
C GLY A 538 -12.50 -8.91 -5.34
N ARG A 539 -12.79 -9.62 -6.43
CA ARG A 539 -11.79 -10.40 -7.16
C ARG A 539 -11.15 -9.51 -8.23
N SER A 540 -9.83 -9.47 -8.27
CA SER A 540 -9.07 -8.69 -9.26
C SER A 540 -8.59 -9.63 -10.36
N GLY A 541 -9.45 -9.94 -11.32
CA GLY A 541 -9.06 -10.77 -12.48
C GLY A 541 -9.97 -10.59 -13.68
N VAL A 542 -9.40 -10.90 -14.85
CA VAL A 542 -10.03 -11.13 -16.17
C VAL A 542 -11.48 -11.61 -16.04
N ASP A 543 -11.54 -12.83 -15.48
CA ASP A 543 -12.66 -13.79 -15.44
C ASP A 543 -13.68 -13.63 -14.32
N ALA A 544 -13.91 -12.41 -13.82
CA ALA A 544 -15.00 -12.20 -12.89
C ALA A 544 -16.37 -12.22 -13.61
N THR A 545 -16.82 -13.42 -14.02
CA THR A 545 -18.19 -13.66 -14.50
C THR A 545 -19.23 -13.40 -13.40
N LEU A 546 -18.85 -13.61 -12.13
CA LEU A 546 -19.62 -13.22 -10.94
C LEU A 546 -18.78 -12.30 -10.04
N PRO A 547 -19.29 -11.13 -9.63
CA PRO A 547 -18.55 -10.22 -8.77
C PRO A 547 -18.59 -10.74 -7.33
N TYR A 548 -17.45 -11.22 -6.81
CA TYR A 548 -17.29 -11.46 -5.37
C TYR A 548 -17.29 -10.12 -4.65
N THR A 549 -18.45 -9.71 -4.14
CA THR A 549 -18.68 -8.39 -3.53
C THR A 549 -18.95 -8.49 -2.04
N VAL A 550 -18.87 -7.34 -1.37
CA VAL A 550 -19.40 -7.16 -0.01
C VAL A 550 -20.43 -6.04 0.01
N LYS A 551 -21.50 -6.18 0.77
CA LYS A 551 -22.44 -5.07 1.00
C LYS A 551 -21.76 -3.97 1.81
N ILE A 552 -22.26 -2.74 1.64
CA ILE A 552 -21.82 -1.61 2.45
C ILE A 552 -22.14 -1.90 3.93
N PRO A 553 -21.12 -1.94 4.82
CA PRO A 553 -21.33 -2.18 6.24
C PRO A 553 -22.33 -1.18 6.81
N LYS A 554 -23.31 -1.62 7.63
CA LYS A 554 -24.37 -0.74 8.16
C LYS A 554 -23.81 0.47 8.90
N LYS A 555 -22.75 0.24 9.67
CA LYS A 555 -22.01 1.26 10.39
C LYS A 555 -20.58 1.26 9.84
N ILE A 556 -20.17 2.37 9.24
CA ILE A 556 -18.83 2.53 8.68
C ILE A 556 -18.16 3.77 9.27
N GLY A 557 -16.85 3.71 9.50
CA GLY A 557 -16.08 4.81 10.06
C GLY A 557 -16.12 6.07 9.18
N LYS A 558 -16.25 7.24 9.81
CA LYS A 558 -16.20 8.56 9.14
C LYS A 558 -14.86 8.83 8.46
N ASN A 559 -13.82 8.13 8.89
CA ASN A 559 -12.45 8.19 8.37
C ASN A 559 -12.24 7.34 7.10
N THR A 560 -13.29 6.70 6.56
CA THR A 560 -13.16 5.85 5.37
C THR A 560 -12.70 6.66 4.16
N GLU A 561 -11.59 6.23 3.57
CA GLU A 561 -10.98 6.84 2.38
C GLU A 561 -11.16 5.97 1.13
N ILE A 562 -11.27 4.64 1.31
CA ILE A 562 -11.36 3.68 0.20
C ILE A 562 -12.44 2.65 0.47
N LEU A 563 -13.40 2.59 -0.45
CA LEU A 563 -14.37 1.52 -0.57
C LEU A 563 -14.17 0.85 -1.92
N LYS A 564 -13.68 -0.39 -1.95
CA LYS A 564 -13.46 -1.11 -3.21
C LYS A 564 -14.43 -2.28 -3.34
N HIS A 565 -15.20 -2.26 -4.43
CA HIS A 565 -16.07 -3.35 -4.88
C HIS A 565 -17.21 -3.68 -3.90
N VAL A 566 -17.89 -2.64 -3.42
CA VAL A 566 -19.05 -2.75 -2.53
C VAL A 566 -20.34 -2.89 -3.34
N GLN A 567 -21.19 -3.85 -2.98
CA GLN A 567 -22.47 -4.08 -3.63
C GLN A 567 -23.57 -3.23 -2.98
N ILE A 568 -24.39 -2.60 -3.83
CA ILE A 568 -25.61 -1.91 -3.44
C ILE A 568 -26.78 -2.87 -3.61
N LYS A 569 -27.62 -2.99 -2.58
CA LYS A 569 -28.85 -3.78 -2.66
C LYS A 569 -29.98 -2.94 -3.25
N ASP A 570 -30.72 -3.51 -4.20
CA ASP A 570 -31.93 -2.89 -4.75
C ASP A 570 -32.94 -2.56 -3.65
N GLY A 571 -33.56 -1.37 -3.76
CA GLY A 571 -34.46 -0.81 -2.76
C GLY A 571 -33.76 -0.23 -1.52
N HIS A 572 -32.43 -0.23 -1.45
CA HIS A 572 -31.67 0.36 -0.35
C HIS A 572 -30.69 1.45 -0.77
N ALA A 573 -30.57 1.77 -2.07
CA ALA A 573 -29.61 2.71 -2.61
C ALA A 573 -29.60 4.07 -1.90
N GLN A 574 -30.78 4.62 -1.57
CA GLN A 574 -30.89 5.87 -0.81
C GLN A 574 -30.09 5.81 0.50
N SER A 575 -30.26 4.73 1.26
CA SER A 575 -29.61 4.52 2.56
C SER A 575 -28.13 4.15 2.44
N GLU A 576 -27.75 3.33 1.45
CA GLU A 576 -26.37 2.85 1.30
C GLU A 576 -25.47 3.92 0.67
N LEU A 577 -25.91 4.53 -0.43
CA LEU A 577 -25.18 5.59 -1.11
C LEU A 577 -25.30 6.93 -0.39
N GLY A 578 -26.38 7.17 0.36
CA GLY A 578 -26.44 8.31 1.29
C GLY A 578 -25.35 8.25 2.37
N ARG A 579 -25.00 7.04 2.85
CA ARG A 579 -23.88 6.86 3.77
C ARG A 579 -22.54 7.13 3.09
N VAL A 580 -22.34 6.63 1.87
CA VAL A 580 -21.16 6.93 1.04
C VAL A 580 -20.98 8.43 0.84
N ALA A 581 -22.08 9.14 0.55
CA ALA A 581 -22.10 10.59 0.39
C ALA A 581 -21.71 11.36 1.67
N SER A 582 -21.85 10.77 2.85
CA SER A 582 -21.44 11.40 4.12
C SER A 582 -19.94 11.28 4.42
N LEU A 583 -19.21 10.39 3.73
CA LEU A 583 -17.77 10.15 3.93
C LEU A 583 -16.94 11.27 3.31
N LYS A 584 -16.50 12.26 4.11
CA LYS A 584 -15.78 13.45 3.59
C LYS A 584 -14.40 13.12 3.01
N ARG A 585 -13.74 12.10 3.57
CA ARG A 585 -12.37 11.69 3.18
C ARG A 585 -12.35 10.64 2.06
N LEU A 586 -13.49 10.27 1.49
CA LEU A 586 -13.57 9.23 0.47
C LEU A 586 -12.86 9.67 -0.82
N ARG A 587 -11.78 8.97 -1.15
CA ARG A 587 -10.96 9.22 -2.36
C ARG A 587 -11.17 8.16 -3.43
N LYS A 588 -11.50 6.92 -3.06
CA LYS A 588 -11.72 5.83 -4.01
C LYS A 588 -13.02 5.09 -3.73
N LEU A 589 -13.90 5.05 -4.72
CA LEU A 589 -15.19 4.39 -4.64
C LEU A 589 -15.31 3.35 -5.75
N GLY A 590 -15.52 2.09 -5.38
CA GLY A 590 -15.83 0.99 -6.27
C GLY A 590 -17.18 0.38 -5.91
N VAL A 591 -18.19 0.54 -6.75
CA VAL A 591 -19.56 0.08 -6.50
C VAL A 591 -20.01 -0.95 -7.53
N VAL A 592 -20.85 -1.88 -7.09
CA VAL A 592 -21.57 -2.85 -7.92
C VAL A 592 -23.06 -2.70 -7.63
N LEU A 593 -23.88 -2.38 -8.63
CA LEU A 593 -25.32 -2.14 -8.45
C LEU A 593 -26.09 -2.61 -9.68
N SER A 594 -27.39 -2.88 -9.54
CA SER A 594 -28.25 -3.06 -10.71
C SER A 594 -28.45 -1.72 -11.41
N GLY A 595 -28.64 -1.72 -12.73
CA GLY A 595 -28.91 -0.50 -13.49
C GLY A 595 -30.31 0.12 -13.28
N SER A 596 -30.98 -0.14 -12.16
CA SER A 596 -32.28 0.49 -11.87
C SER A 596 -32.17 2.03 -11.76
N GLN A 597 -33.24 2.72 -12.14
CA GLN A 597 -33.28 4.19 -12.10
C GLN A 597 -32.97 4.78 -10.73
N ASP A 598 -33.55 4.19 -9.68
CA ASP A 598 -33.30 4.54 -8.28
C ASP A 598 -31.80 4.43 -7.91
N ASN A 599 -31.17 3.30 -8.23
CA ASN A 599 -29.77 3.07 -7.91
C ASN A 599 -28.85 4.07 -8.61
N MET A 600 -29.11 4.34 -9.90
CA MET A 600 -28.31 5.26 -10.70
C MET A 600 -28.45 6.71 -10.23
N ALA A 601 -29.67 7.17 -9.95
CA ALA A 601 -29.91 8.52 -9.44
C ALA A 601 -29.18 8.75 -8.10
N HIS A 602 -29.25 7.78 -7.19
CA HIS A 602 -28.55 7.86 -5.92
C HIS A 602 -27.03 7.75 -6.04
N LEU A 603 -26.53 7.02 -7.03
CA LEU A 603 -25.11 6.94 -7.34
C LEU A 603 -24.58 8.28 -7.83
N LEU A 604 -25.26 8.89 -8.81
CA LEU A 604 -24.90 10.21 -9.34
C LEU A 604 -24.90 11.27 -8.23
N ARG A 605 -25.92 11.26 -7.35
CA ARG A 605 -25.96 12.15 -6.18
C ARG A 605 -24.75 11.93 -5.26
N ALA A 606 -24.42 10.68 -4.94
CA ALA A 606 -23.30 10.39 -4.05
C ALA A 606 -21.94 10.81 -4.66
N ILE A 607 -21.75 10.56 -5.95
CA ILE A 607 -20.56 10.99 -6.71
C ILE A 607 -20.46 12.52 -6.73
N GLY A 608 -21.57 13.22 -7.05
CA GLY A 608 -21.58 14.68 -7.08
C GLY A 608 -21.33 15.33 -5.72
N THR A 609 -21.87 14.75 -4.64
CA THR A 609 -21.60 15.19 -3.26
C THR A 609 -20.12 15.05 -2.90
N ARG A 610 -19.38 14.14 -3.53
CA ARG A 610 -17.94 13.86 -3.28
C ARG A 610 -17.03 14.39 -4.39
N ARG A 611 -17.47 15.42 -5.14
CA ARG A 611 -16.73 15.93 -6.29
C ARG A 611 -15.32 16.46 -6.00
N GLU A 612 -15.09 17.00 -4.79
CA GLU A 612 -13.81 17.60 -4.41
C GLU A 612 -12.81 16.58 -3.86
N SER A 613 -13.28 15.45 -3.32
CA SER A 613 -12.45 14.43 -2.66
C SER A 613 -12.21 13.18 -3.52
N LEU A 614 -13.14 12.82 -4.41
CA LEU A 614 -13.04 11.59 -5.20
C LEU A 614 -11.93 11.70 -6.27
N ARG A 615 -11.05 10.69 -6.30
CA ARG A 615 -9.92 10.55 -7.22
C ARG A 615 -10.02 9.29 -8.09
N SER A 616 -10.69 8.24 -7.60
CA SER A 616 -10.89 7.00 -8.35
C SER A 616 -12.32 6.49 -8.22
N LEU A 617 -12.92 6.18 -9.37
CA LEU A 617 -14.28 5.67 -9.47
C LEU A 617 -14.29 4.35 -10.25
N SER A 618 -14.88 3.33 -9.66
CA SER A 618 -15.18 2.07 -10.33
C SER A 618 -16.67 1.76 -10.22
N VAL A 619 -17.37 1.58 -11.35
CA VAL A 619 -18.81 1.30 -11.36
C VAL A 619 -19.06 0.06 -12.19
N TRP A 620 -19.66 -0.96 -11.58
CA TRP A 620 -20.10 -2.16 -12.29
C TRP A 620 -21.62 -2.24 -12.28
N ILE A 621 -22.21 -2.12 -13.47
CA ILE A 621 -23.64 -2.16 -13.68
C ILE A 621 -24.04 -3.60 -13.96
N MET A 622 -24.86 -4.15 -13.08
CA MET A 622 -25.44 -5.48 -13.21
C MET A 622 -26.82 -5.40 -13.87
N PRO A 623 -27.32 -6.50 -14.47
CA PRO A 623 -28.66 -6.54 -15.03
C PRO A 623 -29.72 -6.13 -13.99
N PRO A 624 -30.78 -5.41 -14.38
CA PRO A 624 -31.90 -5.14 -13.49
C PRO A 624 -32.58 -6.45 -13.05
N PRO A 625 -33.23 -6.50 -11.87
CA PRO A 625 -33.96 -7.69 -11.42
C PRO A 625 -35.01 -8.13 -12.44
N ILE A 626 -35.15 -9.45 -12.63
CA ILE A 626 -36.04 -10.09 -13.63
C ILE A 626 -37.49 -9.61 -13.53
N LYS A 627 -37.96 -9.23 -12.33
CA LYS A 627 -39.33 -8.68 -12.12
C LYS A 627 -39.59 -7.37 -12.88
N ASN A 628 -38.54 -6.68 -13.29
CA ASN A 628 -38.59 -5.42 -14.02
C ASN A 628 -38.13 -5.59 -15.49
N MET A 629 -37.87 -6.83 -15.95
CA MET A 629 -37.51 -7.10 -17.34
C MET A 629 -38.77 -7.46 -18.12
N ALA A 630 -39.27 -6.53 -18.95
CA ALA A 630 -40.17 -6.91 -20.04
C ALA A 630 -39.42 -7.78 -21.06
N ALA A 631 -40.13 -8.70 -21.72
CA ALA A 631 -39.55 -9.56 -22.75
C ALA A 631 -39.01 -8.70 -23.90
N GLY A 632 -37.68 -8.55 -23.99
CA GLY A 632 -36.99 -7.77 -25.04
C GLY A 632 -36.31 -6.46 -24.60
N ASP A 633 -36.25 -6.14 -23.30
CA ASP A 633 -36.07 -4.74 -22.85
C ASP A 633 -34.74 -4.37 -22.18
N GLY A 634 -33.69 -5.17 -22.37
CA GLY A 634 -32.35 -4.81 -21.89
C GLY A 634 -31.68 -3.82 -22.84
N GLY A 635 -31.93 -2.51 -22.72
CA GLY A 635 -31.13 -1.49 -23.40
C GLY A 635 -29.73 -1.34 -22.80
N PHE A 636 -28.78 -0.83 -23.59
CA PHE A 636 -27.45 -0.46 -23.09
C PHE A 636 -27.56 0.55 -21.94
N MET A 637 -26.83 0.31 -20.85
CA MET A 637 -26.74 1.22 -19.71
C MET A 637 -25.31 1.48 -19.26
N THR A 638 -25.05 2.78 -19.10
CA THR A 638 -23.85 3.39 -18.52
C THR A 638 -24.23 4.42 -17.44
N VAL A 639 -23.23 5.05 -16.82
CA VAL A 639 -23.38 5.86 -15.59
C VAL A 639 -24.31 7.07 -15.73
N ASP A 640 -24.45 7.64 -16.93
CA ASP A 640 -25.22 8.84 -17.23
C ASP A 640 -26.42 8.58 -18.17
N THR A 641 -26.89 7.33 -18.25
CA THR A 641 -27.97 6.95 -19.18
C THR A 641 -29.32 7.54 -18.79
N ILE A 642 -29.50 7.80 -17.51
CA ILE A 642 -30.76 8.26 -16.94
C ILE A 642 -30.63 9.77 -16.77
N ALA A 643 -31.26 10.51 -17.67
CA ALA A 643 -31.50 11.93 -17.46
C ALA A 643 -32.28 12.07 -16.13
N ILE A 644 -31.72 12.83 -15.19
CA ILE A 644 -32.48 13.22 -14.02
C ILE A 644 -33.42 14.31 -14.52
N ASP A 645 -34.71 13.99 -14.62
CA ASP A 645 -35.74 14.99 -14.90
C ASP A 645 -35.64 16.10 -13.85
N GLY A 646 -35.31 17.30 -14.31
CA GLY A 646 -35.01 18.46 -13.47
C GLY A 646 -33.52 18.79 -13.42
N GLU A 647 -33.18 19.96 -13.96
CA GLU A 647 -31.85 20.59 -13.96
C GLU A 647 -31.30 20.91 -12.57
N GLN A 648 -31.15 19.91 -11.69
CA GLN A 648 -30.32 20.04 -10.49
C GLN A 648 -28.99 19.33 -10.69
N LEU A 649 -28.06 20.09 -11.30
CA LEU A 649 -26.66 20.22 -10.87
C LEU A 649 -25.92 18.90 -10.57
N PHE A 650 -25.95 17.92 -11.48
CA PHE A 650 -24.92 16.88 -11.43
C PHE A 650 -23.55 17.53 -11.72
N SER A 651 -22.80 17.79 -10.65
CA SER A 651 -21.43 18.29 -10.77
C SER A 651 -20.47 17.11 -10.62
N PHE A 652 -19.81 16.76 -11.72
CA PHE A 652 -18.88 15.64 -11.74
C PHE A 652 -17.63 15.92 -10.88
N PRO A 653 -16.97 14.88 -10.31
CA PRO A 653 -15.71 15.02 -9.62
C PRO A 653 -14.62 15.70 -10.45
N LYS A 654 -14.20 16.90 -10.01
CA LYS A 654 -13.23 17.73 -10.74
C LYS A 654 -11.82 17.14 -10.76
N LYS A 655 -11.49 16.35 -9.74
CA LYS A 655 -10.15 15.80 -9.49
C LYS A 655 -10.08 14.30 -9.79
N LEU A 656 -10.97 13.76 -10.64
CA LEU A 656 -10.97 12.32 -10.95
C LEU A 656 -9.74 11.94 -11.78
N GLU A 657 -8.92 11.04 -11.25
CA GLU A 657 -7.70 10.57 -11.89
C GLU A 657 -7.88 9.20 -12.58
N SER A 658 -8.81 8.38 -12.06
CA SER A 658 -8.99 7.01 -12.53
C SER A 658 -10.45 6.60 -12.60
N LEU A 659 -10.83 6.05 -13.76
CA LEU A 659 -12.18 5.59 -14.05
C LEU A 659 -12.18 4.12 -14.52
N ASN A 660 -13.04 3.30 -13.92
CA ASN A 660 -13.27 1.91 -14.34
C ASN A 660 -14.78 1.62 -14.44
N ILE A 661 -15.30 1.47 -15.65
CA ILE A 661 -16.73 1.22 -15.87
C ILE A 661 -16.91 -0.16 -16.49
N LYS A 662 -17.83 -0.94 -15.91
CA LYS A 662 -18.46 -2.09 -16.55
C LYS A 662 -19.91 -1.72 -16.84
N CYS A 663 -20.20 -1.46 -18.10
CA CYS A 663 -21.53 -1.15 -18.60
C CYS A 663 -22.40 -2.42 -18.65
N PHE A 664 -23.71 -2.23 -18.76
CA PHE A 664 -24.65 -3.29 -19.09
C PHE A 664 -25.03 -3.17 -20.56
N LYS A 665 -24.77 -4.22 -21.35
CA LYS A 665 -25.04 -4.25 -22.80
C LYS A 665 -26.49 -4.61 -23.13
N GLY A 666 -27.16 -5.32 -22.23
CA GLY A 666 -28.48 -5.89 -22.50
C GLY A 666 -28.50 -6.79 -23.75
N ASN A 667 -29.69 -7.12 -24.25
CA ASN A 667 -29.84 -8.04 -25.40
C ASN A 667 -30.07 -7.29 -26.72
N ASN A 668 -30.22 -5.96 -26.66
CA ASN A 668 -30.55 -5.14 -27.81
C ASN A 668 -29.25 -4.67 -28.47
N ASN A 669 -29.25 -4.53 -29.81
CA ASN A 669 -28.10 -4.03 -30.58
C ASN A 669 -27.85 -2.52 -30.41
N THR A 670 -28.19 -1.96 -29.26
CA THR A 670 -27.95 -0.54 -28.95
C THR A 670 -26.45 -0.29 -28.87
N ARG A 671 -25.97 0.70 -29.65
CA ARG A 671 -24.58 1.17 -29.58
C ARG A 671 -24.30 1.67 -28.17
N GLY A 672 -23.08 1.42 -27.72
CA GLY A 672 -22.62 1.99 -26.47
C GLY A 672 -22.29 3.47 -26.62
N ARG A 673 -21.97 4.09 -25.49
CA ARG A 673 -21.44 5.45 -25.44
C ARG A 673 -20.57 5.62 -24.21
N ILE A 674 -19.55 6.46 -24.30
CA ILE A 674 -18.88 6.97 -23.11
C ILE A 674 -19.80 7.94 -22.35
N PRO A 675 -19.73 8.00 -21.01
CA PRO A 675 -20.44 9.03 -20.28
C PRO A 675 -19.99 10.43 -20.71
N GLN A 676 -20.93 11.36 -20.93
CA GLN A 676 -20.63 12.67 -21.53
C GLN A 676 -19.66 13.50 -20.69
N TRP A 677 -19.74 13.39 -19.37
CA TRP A 677 -18.84 14.08 -18.43
C TRP A 677 -17.38 13.61 -18.51
N VAL A 678 -17.09 12.48 -19.17
CA VAL A 678 -15.71 12.04 -19.42
C VAL A 678 -15.04 12.99 -20.42
N LYS A 679 -15.81 13.52 -21.38
CA LYS A 679 -15.29 14.43 -22.41
C LYS A 679 -14.82 15.73 -21.75
N GLY A 680 -13.59 16.14 -22.04
CA GLY A 680 -13.01 17.38 -21.50
C GLY A 680 -12.49 17.30 -20.06
N HIS A 681 -12.42 16.10 -19.46
CA HIS A 681 -11.89 15.96 -18.10
C HIS A 681 -10.36 16.15 -18.04
N GLN A 682 -9.89 17.11 -17.24
CA GLN A 682 -8.49 17.52 -17.23
C GLN A 682 -7.53 16.59 -16.49
N TYR A 683 -7.97 15.90 -15.43
CA TYR A 683 -7.08 15.07 -14.58
C TYR A 683 -7.16 13.57 -14.86
N LEU A 684 -8.01 13.13 -15.81
CA LEU A 684 -8.33 11.73 -15.97
C LEU A 684 -7.18 11.01 -16.68
N SER A 685 -6.40 10.25 -15.91
CA SER A 685 -5.16 9.63 -16.39
C SER A 685 -5.29 8.14 -16.70
N LYS A 686 -6.30 7.47 -16.15
CA LYS A 686 -6.51 6.03 -16.32
C LYS A 686 -7.96 5.73 -16.60
N ILE A 687 -8.23 5.08 -17.72
CA ILE A 687 -9.55 4.63 -18.12
C ILE A 687 -9.54 3.12 -18.34
N THR A 688 -10.53 2.43 -17.76
CA THR A 688 -10.79 1.02 -18.02
C THR A 688 -12.26 0.83 -18.33
N LEU A 689 -12.58 0.28 -19.49
CA LEU A 689 -13.94 0.14 -19.98
C LEU A 689 -14.24 -1.32 -20.29
N ARG A 690 -15.45 -1.77 -19.91
CA ARG A 690 -15.95 -3.14 -20.09
C ARG A 690 -17.39 -3.10 -20.58
N HIS A 691 -17.70 -3.92 -21.57
CA HIS A 691 -19.01 -3.99 -22.23
C HIS A 691 -19.53 -2.62 -22.67
N SER A 692 -18.62 -1.69 -22.99
CA SER A 692 -18.93 -0.30 -23.30
C SER A 692 -19.32 -0.09 -24.76
N LEU A 693 -19.12 -1.07 -25.64
CA LEU A 693 -19.58 -1.08 -27.04
C LEU A 693 -19.26 0.20 -27.82
N LEU A 694 -18.06 0.73 -27.63
CA LEU A 694 -17.61 1.98 -28.23
C LEU A 694 -17.37 1.83 -29.74
N THR A 695 -17.58 2.92 -30.46
CA THR A 695 -17.20 3.07 -31.87
C THR A 695 -15.92 3.92 -32.01
N GLU A 696 -15.44 4.08 -33.24
CA GLU A 696 -14.37 4.98 -33.62
C GLU A 696 -14.58 6.42 -33.09
N ASP A 697 -15.80 6.97 -33.20
CA ASP A 697 -16.10 8.33 -32.72
C ASP A 697 -15.94 8.47 -31.20
N ASP A 698 -16.33 7.45 -30.44
CA ASP A 698 -16.13 7.42 -28.99
C ASP A 698 -14.65 7.33 -28.63
N LEU A 699 -13.87 6.54 -29.39
CA LEU A 699 -12.43 6.43 -29.20
C LEU A 699 -11.73 7.76 -29.50
N SER A 700 -12.12 8.44 -30.58
CA SER A 700 -11.67 9.80 -30.90
C SER A 700 -12.02 10.79 -29.79
N ALA A 701 -13.18 10.66 -29.15
CA ALA A 701 -13.54 11.50 -28.01
C ALA A 701 -12.62 11.27 -26.79
N LEU A 702 -12.20 10.02 -26.53
CA LEU A 702 -11.19 9.70 -25.52
C LEU A 702 -9.80 10.21 -25.91
N GLY A 703 -9.48 10.21 -27.21
CA GLY A 703 -8.22 10.70 -27.76
C GLY A 703 -7.96 12.18 -27.50
N LYS A 704 -9.00 12.97 -27.27
CA LYS A 704 -8.91 14.41 -26.94
C LYS A 704 -8.55 14.69 -25.47
N LEU A 705 -8.43 13.67 -24.63
CA LEU A 705 -8.10 13.85 -23.22
C LEU A 705 -6.62 14.15 -23.02
N ILE A 706 -6.33 15.31 -22.43
CA ILE A 706 -4.96 15.85 -22.30
C ILE A 706 -4.07 15.07 -21.31
N SER A 707 -4.66 14.38 -20.33
CA SER A 707 -3.90 13.71 -19.26
C SER A 707 -3.98 12.19 -19.33
N LEU A 708 -4.58 11.62 -20.38
CA LEU A 708 -4.84 10.19 -20.47
C LEU A 708 -3.55 9.41 -20.76
N HIS A 709 -3.04 8.71 -19.74
CA HIS A 709 -1.80 7.95 -19.82
C HIS A 709 -2.02 6.43 -20.01
N CYS A 710 -3.17 5.92 -19.59
CA CYS A 710 -3.48 4.50 -19.57
C CYS A 710 -4.92 4.25 -20.04
N LEU A 711 -5.05 3.55 -21.17
CA LEU A 711 -6.34 3.14 -21.72
C LEU A 711 -6.43 1.61 -21.75
N ARG A 712 -7.48 1.06 -21.14
CA ARG A 712 -7.77 -0.37 -21.14
C ARG A 712 -9.18 -0.62 -21.66
N LEU A 713 -9.28 -1.21 -22.83
CA LEU A 713 -10.52 -1.69 -23.42
C LEU A 713 -10.56 -3.19 -23.19
N CYS A 714 -11.48 -3.63 -22.32
CA CYS A 714 -11.65 -5.03 -21.98
C CYS A 714 -13.04 -5.52 -22.38
N ARG A 715 -13.21 -6.77 -22.81
CA ARG A 715 -14.50 -7.48 -22.96
C ARG A 715 -15.61 -6.68 -23.64
N GLU A 716 -15.78 -6.82 -24.95
CA GLU A 716 -16.87 -6.16 -25.69
C GLU A 716 -16.92 -4.63 -25.49
N SER A 717 -15.76 -4.02 -25.31
CA SER A 717 -15.66 -2.57 -25.08
C SER A 717 -15.58 -1.77 -26.36
N TYR A 718 -15.23 -2.38 -27.49
CA TYR A 718 -15.10 -1.73 -28.79
C TYR A 718 -15.67 -2.65 -29.87
N ILE A 719 -16.50 -2.14 -30.78
CA ILE A 719 -17.28 -2.98 -31.71
C ILE A 719 -16.84 -2.92 -33.17
N ASP A 720 -16.04 -1.91 -33.55
CA ASP A 720 -15.62 -1.75 -34.94
C ASP A 720 -14.50 -2.73 -35.32
N HIS A 721 -14.36 -2.97 -36.62
CA HIS A 721 -13.40 -3.94 -37.17
C HIS A 721 -11.94 -3.51 -36.97
N THR A 722 -11.69 -2.20 -37.06
CA THR A 722 -10.36 -1.61 -37.01
C THR A 722 -10.30 -0.60 -35.89
N VAL A 723 -9.28 -0.68 -35.04
CA VAL A 723 -8.96 0.36 -34.05
C VAL A 723 -8.03 1.37 -34.72
N ILE A 724 -8.53 2.56 -34.99
CA ILE A 724 -7.79 3.64 -35.67
C ILE A 724 -7.43 4.72 -34.64
N PHE A 725 -6.14 5.05 -34.55
CA PHE A 725 -5.64 6.20 -33.81
C PHE A 725 -5.34 7.33 -34.78
N LYS A 726 -6.11 8.43 -34.71
CA LYS A 726 -6.00 9.55 -35.65
C LYS A 726 -4.87 10.51 -35.28
N VAL A 727 -4.48 11.33 -36.25
CA VAL A 727 -3.49 12.40 -36.07
C VAL A 727 -3.86 13.25 -34.84
N ASP A 728 -2.86 13.61 -34.02
CA ASP A 728 -3.00 14.45 -32.83
C ASP A 728 -3.87 13.90 -31.68
N GLU A 729 -4.34 12.66 -31.74
CA GLU A 729 -5.06 12.01 -30.65
C GLU A 729 -4.11 11.30 -29.67
N PHE A 730 -4.53 11.20 -28.40
CA PHE A 730 -3.85 10.44 -27.35
C PHE A 730 -2.39 10.90 -27.10
N LYS A 731 -2.16 12.21 -27.06
CA LYS A 731 -0.82 12.84 -26.92
C LYS A 731 0.00 12.35 -25.72
N GLU A 732 -0.67 12.04 -24.61
CA GLU A 732 -0.01 11.60 -23.37
C GLU A 732 -0.13 10.09 -23.10
N LEU A 733 -0.71 9.32 -24.03
CA LEU A 733 -0.95 7.88 -23.83
C LEU A 733 0.36 7.11 -23.84
N ARG A 734 0.57 6.30 -22.79
CA ARG A 734 1.78 5.46 -22.61
C ARG A 734 1.48 3.97 -22.59
N PHE A 735 0.28 3.59 -22.13
CA PHE A 735 -0.14 2.19 -22.04
C PHE A 735 -1.50 1.97 -22.69
N LEU A 736 -1.54 1.06 -23.66
CA LEU A 736 -2.74 0.58 -24.31
C LEU A 736 -2.95 -0.91 -24.04
N MET A 737 -4.14 -1.28 -23.58
CA MET A 737 -4.55 -2.67 -23.44
C MET A 737 -5.86 -2.92 -24.19
N LEU A 738 -5.85 -3.86 -25.11
CA LEU A 738 -6.99 -4.39 -25.84
C LEU A 738 -7.18 -5.85 -25.43
N ASP A 739 -8.17 -6.15 -24.62
CA ASP A 739 -8.32 -7.45 -23.96
C ASP A 739 -9.69 -8.04 -24.24
N HIS A 740 -9.78 -8.97 -25.18
CA HIS A 740 -11.05 -9.56 -25.64
C HIS A 740 -12.07 -8.49 -26.05
N VAL A 741 -11.63 -7.47 -26.81
CA VAL A 741 -12.43 -6.27 -27.11
C VAL A 741 -13.67 -6.55 -27.96
N SER A 742 -13.58 -7.43 -28.95
CA SER A 742 -14.69 -7.91 -29.80
C SER A 742 -14.18 -9.02 -30.71
N ASN A 743 -15.08 -9.89 -31.16
CA ASN A 743 -14.79 -10.91 -32.16
C ASN A 743 -14.61 -10.33 -33.59
N LYS A 744 -15.04 -9.09 -33.83
CA LYS A 744 -14.91 -8.41 -35.12
C LYS A 744 -13.60 -7.64 -35.28
N THR A 745 -13.00 -7.22 -34.18
CA THR A 745 -11.84 -6.32 -34.19
C THR A 745 -10.56 -7.09 -34.52
N LYS A 746 -10.04 -6.90 -35.74
CA LYS A 746 -8.88 -7.66 -36.26
C LYS A 746 -7.71 -6.78 -36.70
N LYS A 747 -7.88 -5.46 -36.73
CA LYS A 747 -6.88 -4.53 -37.28
C LYS A 747 -6.61 -3.37 -36.30
N LEU A 748 -5.35 -2.98 -36.22
CA LEU A 748 -4.87 -1.84 -35.42
C LEU A 748 -4.04 -0.92 -36.32
N GLU A 749 -4.46 0.33 -36.43
CA GLU A 749 -3.87 1.35 -37.32
C GLU A 749 -3.49 2.61 -36.55
N PHE A 750 -2.36 3.20 -36.93
CA PHE A 750 -1.85 4.46 -36.39
C PHE A 750 -1.61 5.43 -37.54
N GLN A 751 -2.29 6.58 -37.52
CA GLN A 751 -2.00 7.69 -38.43
C GLN A 751 -0.75 8.45 -37.98
N ASP A 752 -0.11 9.15 -38.93
CA ASP A 752 1.12 9.90 -38.64
C ASP A 752 0.88 10.99 -37.59
N GLY A 753 1.70 10.98 -36.53
CA GLY A 753 1.56 11.90 -35.39
C GLY A 753 0.58 11.45 -34.30
N ALA A 754 -0.05 10.27 -34.42
CA ALA A 754 -0.86 9.68 -33.37
C ALA A 754 0.01 9.10 -32.23
N VAL A 755 -0.50 9.10 -30.99
CA VAL A 755 0.07 8.38 -29.82
C VAL A 755 1.60 8.53 -29.63
N PRO A 756 2.17 9.76 -29.65
CA PRO A 756 3.62 9.99 -29.69
C PRO A 756 4.40 9.50 -28.46
N LYS A 757 3.69 9.22 -27.36
CA LYS A 757 4.27 8.77 -26.07
C LYS A 757 4.00 7.30 -25.75
N LEU A 758 3.45 6.52 -26.68
CA LEU A 758 3.06 5.14 -26.42
C LEU A 758 4.28 4.26 -26.17
N GLU A 759 4.33 3.64 -24.99
CA GLU A 759 5.45 2.81 -24.53
C GLU A 759 5.12 1.32 -24.59
N LYS A 760 3.86 0.94 -24.39
CA LYS A 760 3.45 -0.46 -24.31
C LYS A 760 2.05 -0.73 -24.85
N ILE A 761 1.95 -1.81 -25.62
CA ILE A 761 0.70 -2.34 -26.15
C ILE A 761 0.53 -3.79 -25.70
N VAL A 762 -0.63 -4.11 -25.12
CA VAL A 762 -1.05 -5.48 -24.82
C VAL A 762 -2.34 -5.76 -25.57
N TRP A 763 -2.33 -6.75 -26.47
CA TRP A 763 -3.49 -7.16 -27.24
C TRP A 763 -3.78 -8.65 -27.04
N ASN A 764 -4.81 -8.95 -26.27
CA ASN A 764 -5.30 -10.32 -26.06
C ASN A 764 -6.56 -10.54 -26.88
N LEU A 765 -6.58 -11.62 -27.65
CA LEU A 765 -7.70 -12.00 -28.51
C LEU A 765 -8.45 -13.20 -27.93
N ASP A 766 -9.67 -13.41 -28.40
CA ASP A 766 -10.40 -14.63 -28.11
C ASP A 766 -9.75 -15.82 -28.83
N VAL A 767 -9.45 -16.87 -28.06
CA VAL A 767 -8.67 -18.06 -28.43
C VAL A 767 -9.23 -18.81 -29.66
N ASN A 768 -10.51 -18.57 -30.00
CA ASN A 768 -11.21 -19.22 -31.11
C ASN A 768 -10.95 -18.57 -32.49
N MET A 769 -10.09 -17.55 -32.61
CA MET A 769 -9.80 -16.91 -33.90
C MET A 769 -8.33 -16.51 -34.05
N ALA A 770 -7.46 -17.48 -34.31
CA ALA A 770 -6.14 -17.28 -34.92
C ALA A 770 -6.23 -16.92 -36.41
N GLY A 771 -7.18 -16.07 -36.82
CA GLY A 771 -7.18 -15.47 -38.16
C GLY A 771 -6.07 -14.42 -38.27
N ALA A 772 -5.55 -14.18 -39.49
CA ALA A 772 -4.48 -13.23 -39.74
C ALA A 772 -4.82 -11.82 -39.21
N ILE A 773 -4.27 -11.48 -38.05
CA ILE A 773 -4.31 -10.12 -37.50
C ILE A 773 -3.48 -9.25 -38.43
N THR A 774 -4.03 -8.11 -38.84
CA THR A 774 -3.25 -7.13 -39.58
C THR A 774 -2.87 -6.01 -38.63
N VAL A 775 -1.62 -6.03 -38.16
CA VAL A 775 -0.99 -4.86 -37.55
C VAL A 775 -0.12 -4.22 -38.62
N ASP A 776 -0.30 -2.93 -38.87
CA ASP A 776 0.61 -2.20 -39.76
C ASP A 776 2.00 -2.13 -39.10
N LYS A 777 2.86 -3.11 -39.43
CA LYS A 777 4.20 -3.25 -38.83
C LYS A 777 5.08 -2.04 -39.13
N SER A 778 5.02 -1.52 -40.34
CA SER A 778 5.77 -0.32 -40.75
C SER A 778 5.43 0.90 -39.88
N ARG A 779 4.15 1.09 -39.55
CA ARG A 779 3.74 2.19 -38.68
C ARG A 779 4.03 1.92 -37.21
N LEU A 780 4.00 0.67 -36.77
CA LEU A 780 4.37 0.30 -35.41
C LEU A 780 5.86 0.58 -35.13
N GLU A 781 6.74 0.27 -36.08
CA GLU A 781 8.19 0.58 -36.01
C GLU A 781 8.46 2.09 -36.03
N SER A 782 7.56 2.89 -36.61
CA SER A 782 7.66 4.36 -36.63
C SER A 782 7.27 5.04 -35.32
N LEU A 783 6.73 4.30 -34.33
CA LEU A 783 6.36 4.87 -33.03
C LEU A 783 7.62 5.13 -32.18
N PRO A 784 7.92 6.39 -31.82
CA PRO A 784 9.24 6.78 -31.33
C PRO A 784 9.58 6.28 -29.93
N ARG A 785 8.60 5.78 -29.17
CA ARG A 785 8.75 5.39 -27.75
C ARG A 785 8.26 3.98 -27.45
N LEU A 786 7.84 3.22 -28.44
CA LEU A 786 7.28 1.89 -28.21
C LEU A 786 8.39 0.93 -27.76
N MET A 787 8.26 0.38 -26.54
CA MET A 787 9.23 -0.52 -25.93
C MET A 787 8.75 -1.97 -25.88
N GLU A 788 7.44 -2.20 -25.73
CA GLU A 788 6.88 -3.54 -25.52
C GLU A 788 5.56 -3.72 -26.27
N LEU A 789 5.53 -4.69 -27.19
CA LEU A 789 4.30 -5.19 -27.81
C LEU A 789 4.07 -6.63 -27.35
N LYS A 790 2.89 -6.90 -26.78
CA LYS A 790 2.45 -8.25 -26.40
C LYS A 790 1.15 -8.60 -27.11
N ILE A 791 1.15 -9.70 -27.86
CA ILE A 791 -0.03 -10.25 -28.52
C ILE A 791 -0.30 -11.65 -27.94
N ASN A 792 -1.55 -11.92 -27.55
CA ASN A 792 -2.01 -13.21 -27.00
C ASN A 792 -1.14 -13.74 -25.85
N SER A 793 -0.56 -12.84 -25.07
CA SER A 793 0.25 -13.22 -23.91
C SER A 793 -0.68 -13.31 -22.71
N ASP A 794 -0.84 -14.51 -22.14
CA ASP A 794 -1.66 -14.70 -20.95
C ASP A 794 -1.15 -13.77 -19.82
N PRO A 795 -1.92 -12.75 -19.40
CA PRO A 795 -1.42 -11.77 -18.46
C PRO A 795 -1.34 -12.31 -17.02
N TYR A 796 -1.72 -13.57 -16.77
CA TYR A 796 -1.86 -14.11 -15.41
C TYR A 796 -1.06 -15.39 -15.08
N TYR A 797 -0.34 -16.00 -16.02
CA TYR A 797 0.52 -17.15 -15.72
C TYR A 797 2.01 -16.78 -15.69
N THR A 798 2.48 -16.35 -14.52
CA THR A 798 3.81 -16.70 -14.04
C THR A 798 3.67 -17.82 -13.01
N ASN A 799 3.22 -19.00 -13.45
CA ASN A 799 3.44 -20.22 -12.70
C ASN A 799 4.72 -20.87 -13.22
N ARG A 800 5.67 -21.06 -12.29
CA ARG A 800 6.80 -21.97 -12.41
C ARG A 800 6.31 -23.35 -12.89
N PHE A 801 6.97 -23.92 -13.88
CA PHE A 801 7.24 -25.36 -13.96
C PHE A 801 8.68 -25.56 -14.44
N PRO A 802 9.32 -26.68 -14.05
CA PRO A 802 10.75 -26.77 -13.88
C PRO A 802 11.50 -26.74 -15.22
N SER A 803 12.70 -26.18 -15.14
CA SER A 803 13.74 -26.26 -16.16
C SER A 803 14.00 -27.71 -16.58
N GLN A 804 13.55 -28.07 -17.78
CA GLN A 804 14.26 -29.00 -18.64
C GLN A 804 14.32 -28.39 -20.06
N PRO A 805 15.48 -28.41 -20.73
CA PRO A 805 15.62 -27.90 -22.08
C PRO A 805 14.98 -28.88 -23.07
N PRO A 806 14.20 -28.43 -24.07
CA PRO A 806 13.86 -29.31 -25.17
C PRO A 806 15.11 -29.49 -26.03
N HIS A 807 15.57 -30.74 -26.11
CA HIS A 807 16.35 -31.20 -27.24
C HIS A 807 15.55 -30.99 -28.53
N SER A 808 16.29 -30.64 -29.57
CA SER A 808 16.00 -30.80 -31.00
C SER A 808 14.84 -31.75 -31.34
N ASP A 809 13.86 -31.29 -32.10
CA ASP A 809 13.61 -31.76 -33.47
C ASP A 809 12.31 -31.16 -34.06
N TYR A 810 12.39 -30.81 -35.34
CA TYR A 810 11.35 -30.38 -36.28
C TYR A 810 9.92 -30.86 -35.99
N VAL A 811 8.92 -29.95 -36.06
CA VAL A 811 7.62 -30.21 -36.74
C VAL A 811 7.01 -28.88 -37.23
N GLU A 812 6.49 -28.96 -38.46
CA GLU A 812 5.96 -27.94 -39.35
C GLU A 812 4.72 -27.17 -38.85
N ILE A 813 4.54 -25.98 -39.41
CA ILE A 813 3.34 -25.15 -39.36
C ILE A 813 2.31 -25.74 -40.35
N PRO A 814 1.07 -26.10 -39.94
CA PRO A 814 -0.01 -26.25 -40.89
C PRO A 814 -0.72 -24.91 -41.08
N THR A 815 -0.74 -24.48 -42.33
CA THR A 815 -1.70 -23.51 -42.85
C THR A 815 -3.10 -24.12 -42.86
N GLN A 816 -4.04 -23.53 -42.12
CA GLN A 816 -5.39 -23.13 -42.57
C GLN A 816 -6.19 -22.50 -41.43
#